data_AF-A0A943KBH2-F1
#
_entry.id   AF-A0A943KBH2-F1
#
_cell.length_a   1.000
_cell.length_b   1.000
_cell.length_c   1.000
_cell.angle_alpha   90.00
_cell.angle_beta   90.00
_cell.angle_gamma   90.00
#
_symmetry.space_group_name_H-M   'P 1'
#
loop_
_entity.id
_entity.type
_entity.pdbx_description
1 polymer ?
#
loop_
_entity_poly.entity_id
_entity_poly.type
_entity_poly.pdbx_seq_one_letter_code
_entity_poly.pdbx_strand_id
1 'polypeptide(L)'
;MLRRAVCAGLAGVLLLSLAACGEKTGETVSRTVYQEKDIQSVYPKQSAREMHVSSTSLKRVAQSGLIELYIDEKTYAVAVKETSQNKMWYALPQQDNGKEENRAGVVSLEVLQGGKRYYLNSQDNSVAYGTASYELTDTGLKVTYVIAADAQTAKKDFKSRTAQDIVFDVSVTYTLEDGSFFAQIDCKSLAETTGEAKVLKLGFLEYFGASTQGAADDFILVPDGSGALIRTAQKAKANDTLRFAVYGQDAALPAEENVYSALVPSFGVKQGSSAFAVLIEQGDALATILADRAEGETGYYRVGAQFTITPSAQEKTEDGITQYVSTSGYDGSLKLCYRFLSGENASYSGMALAVREQLIRDAVLSTRTLEEADNLPLTLNLVGSLPNKDGRLSTSKKLTSFEQAEDLLVQMKAKGINQINLCYQGALTGGFNQKQATDAKLLISLGGKMRFNDLYESMATQKLQLFLAADLLSTNARDSFSAGSTALGINGEAFSYAKENPFADYVGPQSFQRGLRSLDTLERAAREFMVNTKKVSMTGYCVSDAGQMLYSNFNKAFTSRQAAAQQLSKQSESLGSNRKLMVDTGNFYMLKNADIVTNLPLSSAVSQDDSYETIPFVQMLLHGIVDYSGKAINLADDPQTQMLRSIEYGACPSYTWSYDALKAKEGAEKAPVVNYEDSLADAAAYYKEANQTLADLRGARMTKHSMVQENVYCTEYDSSSLVYVNYGETEATVNGVTIPARSFLRLN
;
A
#
# COMPACT_ATOMS: atom_id res chain seq x y z
N MET A 1 -78.12 3.66 -12.94
CA MET A 1 -77.68 4.52 -14.05
C MET A 1 -76.16 4.56 -14.06
N LEU A 2 -75.55 4.20 -15.21
CA LEU A 2 -74.19 4.48 -15.69
C LEU A 2 -73.03 4.45 -14.66
N ARG A 3 -72.05 3.53 -14.64
CA ARG A 3 -71.22 2.91 -15.70
C ARG A 3 -70.66 3.89 -16.75
N ARG A 4 -69.32 3.94 -16.80
CA ARG A 4 -68.39 4.48 -17.82
C ARG A 4 -67.89 5.90 -17.59
N ALA A 5 -66.64 6.02 -17.12
CA ALA A 5 -65.57 6.80 -17.78
C ALA A 5 -64.30 6.91 -16.92
N VAL A 6 -63.61 5.81 -16.60
CA VAL A 6 -62.15 5.84 -16.31
C VAL A 6 -61.55 4.46 -16.67
N CYS A 7 -61.31 4.24 -17.95
CA CYS A 7 -60.45 3.17 -18.48
C CYS A 7 -59.82 3.69 -19.78
N ALA A 8 -58.80 4.53 -19.66
CA ALA A 8 -57.87 4.90 -20.72
C ALA A 8 -56.70 5.67 -20.09
N GLY A 9 -55.66 4.96 -19.66
CA GLY A 9 -54.48 5.60 -19.06
C GLY A 9 -53.55 4.65 -18.33
N LEU A 10 -53.29 3.45 -18.88
CA LEU A 10 -52.33 2.49 -18.31
C LEU A 10 -51.65 1.60 -19.37
N ALA A 11 -51.55 2.07 -20.61
CA ALA A 11 -50.90 1.33 -21.70
C ALA A 11 -50.11 2.26 -22.64
N GLY A 12 -49.23 3.09 -22.06
CA GLY A 12 -48.46 4.08 -22.83
C GLY A 12 -47.19 4.57 -22.14
N VAL A 13 -46.44 3.69 -21.47
CA VAL A 13 -45.02 3.91 -21.11
C VAL A 13 -44.30 2.55 -21.15
N LEU A 14 -44.23 1.97 -22.34
CA LEU A 14 -43.36 0.83 -22.67
C LEU A 14 -43.09 1.00 -24.15
N LEU A 15 -41.81 1.13 -24.52
CA LEU A 15 -41.27 1.50 -25.83
C LEU A 15 -41.08 3.01 -26.04
N LEU A 16 -39.94 3.52 -25.56
CA LEU A 16 -39.07 4.50 -26.25
C LEU A 16 -37.81 4.71 -25.41
N SER A 17 -36.94 3.70 -25.38
CA SER A 17 -35.54 3.82 -24.94
C SER A 17 -34.65 3.03 -25.90
N LEU A 18 -34.76 3.34 -27.19
CA LEU A 18 -33.83 2.92 -28.24
C LEU A 18 -33.65 4.10 -29.19
N ALA A 19 -32.52 4.79 -29.06
CA ALA A 19 -31.79 5.55 -30.07
C ALA A 19 -31.06 6.74 -29.42
N ALA A 20 -30.00 6.43 -28.67
CA ALA A 20 -28.84 7.31 -28.61
C ALA A 20 -27.66 6.47 -29.10
N CYS A 21 -27.35 6.58 -30.38
CA CYS A 21 -26.09 6.11 -30.94
C CYS A 21 -24.95 6.89 -30.26
N GLY A 22 -24.23 6.20 -29.39
CA GLY A 22 -22.87 6.53 -28.95
C GLY A 22 -22.05 5.25 -29.12
N GLU A 23 -20.80 5.40 -29.55
CA GLU A 23 -19.85 4.36 -29.95
C GLU A 23 -19.96 3.04 -29.17
N LYS A 24 -19.84 1.90 -29.88
CA LYS A 24 -19.68 0.58 -29.25
C LYS A 24 -18.39 0.59 -28.42
N THR A 25 -18.48 0.95 -27.15
CA THR A 25 -17.45 0.65 -26.16
C THR A 25 -17.30 -0.88 -26.13
N GLY A 26 -16.11 -1.40 -26.46
CA GLY A 26 -15.84 -2.83 -26.37
C GLY A 26 -16.11 -3.34 -24.95
N GLU A 27 -16.55 -4.59 -24.81
CA GLU A 27 -16.67 -5.23 -23.50
C GLU A 27 -15.28 -5.32 -22.86
N THR A 28 -15.11 -4.73 -21.68
CA THR A 28 -13.85 -4.72 -20.90
C THR A 28 -13.64 -6.00 -20.10
N VAL A 29 -14.69 -6.82 -19.99
CA VAL A 29 -14.72 -8.06 -19.21
C VAL A 29 -15.45 -9.13 -20.01
N SER A 30 -14.84 -10.30 -20.16
CA SER A 30 -15.54 -11.50 -20.61
C SER A 30 -16.22 -12.19 -19.43
N ARG A 31 -17.52 -12.50 -19.58
CA ARG A 31 -18.33 -13.25 -18.61
C ARG A 31 -18.61 -14.64 -19.14
N THR A 32 -18.28 -15.68 -18.39
CA THR A 32 -18.59 -17.07 -18.74
C THR A 32 -19.14 -17.81 -17.53
N VAL A 33 -20.21 -18.59 -17.71
CA VAL A 33 -20.82 -19.40 -16.64
C VAL A 33 -20.35 -20.85 -16.79
N TYR A 34 -19.78 -21.40 -15.73
CA TYR A 34 -19.35 -22.79 -15.65
C TYR A 34 -20.22 -23.56 -14.65
N GLN A 35 -20.42 -24.86 -14.87
CA GLN A 35 -20.96 -25.71 -13.82
C GLN A 35 -19.85 -26.01 -12.81
N GLU A 36 -20.20 -26.19 -11.53
CA GLU A 36 -19.22 -26.42 -10.45
C GLU A 36 -18.29 -27.61 -10.74
N LYS A 37 -18.81 -28.67 -11.38
CA LYS A 37 -18.05 -29.84 -11.83
C LYS A 37 -17.00 -29.57 -12.92
N ASP A 38 -17.16 -28.48 -13.68
CA ASP A 38 -16.28 -28.11 -14.79
C ASP A 38 -15.08 -27.28 -14.29
N ILE A 39 -15.17 -26.72 -13.09
CA ILE A 39 -14.07 -25.98 -12.46
C ILE A 39 -13.12 -26.95 -11.80
N GLN A 40 -11.87 -26.91 -12.25
CA GLN A 40 -10.82 -27.81 -11.80
C GLN A 40 -9.52 -27.03 -11.64
N SER A 41 -8.78 -27.35 -10.59
CA SER A 41 -7.38 -26.95 -10.46
C SER A 41 -6.50 -28.05 -11.05
N VAL A 42 -5.63 -27.68 -11.98
CA VAL A 42 -4.68 -28.56 -12.64
C VAL A 42 -3.29 -28.16 -12.20
N TYR A 43 -2.64 -29.07 -11.47
CA TYR A 43 -1.27 -28.93 -11.02
C TYR A 43 -0.34 -29.75 -11.93
N PRO A 44 0.94 -29.38 -12.03
CA PRO A 44 1.87 -30.14 -12.85
C PRO A 44 2.02 -31.55 -12.26
N LYS A 45 2.16 -32.53 -13.14
CA LYS A 45 2.58 -33.87 -12.71
C LYS A 45 4.03 -33.74 -12.27
N GLN A 46 4.29 -33.84 -10.97
CA GLN A 46 5.62 -33.72 -10.39
C GLN A 46 6.57 -34.75 -11.00
N SER A 47 7.30 -34.31 -12.01
CA SER A 47 8.14 -35.19 -12.82
C SER A 47 9.63 -34.97 -12.56
N ALA A 48 10.00 -33.87 -11.90
CA ALA A 48 11.39 -33.47 -11.72
C ALA A 48 11.64 -32.74 -10.38
N ARG A 49 11.39 -33.42 -9.25
CA ARG A 49 11.58 -32.87 -7.88
C ARG A 49 12.96 -32.24 -7.68
N GLU A 50 13.99 -32.84 -8.27
CA GLU A 50 15.37 -32.38 -8.22
C GLU A 50 15.65 -31.07 -8.98
N MET A 51 14.70 -30.58 -9.79
CA MET A 51 14.79 -29.29 -10.48
C MET A 51 14.26 -28.14 -9.62
N HIS A 52 13.52 -28.42 -8.55
CA HIS A 52 13.01 -27.42 -7.61
C HIS A 52 14.02 -26.99 -6.55
N VAL A 53 15.23 -27.55 -6.58
CA VAL A 53 16.33 -27.18 -5.71
C VAL A 53 17.55 -26.80 -6.54
N SER A 54 18.32 -25.83 -6.05
CA SER A 54 19.52 -25.36 -6.72
C SER A 54 20.58 -26.45 -6.80
N SER A 55 21.26 -26.56 -7.94
CA SER A 55 22.40 -27.47 -8.12
C SER A 55 23.72 -26.83 -7.70
N THR A 56 24.79 -27.65 -7.61
CA THR A 56 26.14 -27.18 -7.31
C THR A 56 26.91 -26.70 -8.55
N SER A 57 26.36 -26.86 -9.76
CA SER A 57 27.03 -26.58 -11.03
C SER A 57 26.80 -25.13 -11.48
N LEU A 58 27.37 -24.18 -10.75
CA LEU A 58 27.22 -22.75 -11.03
C LEU A 58 28.29 -22.23 -11.99
N LYS A 59 27.87 -21.53 -13.03
CA LYS A 59 28.75 -20.80 -13.96
C LYS A 59 28.63 -19.30 -13.69
N ARG A 60 29.76 -18.63 -13.44
CA ARG A 60 29.79 -17.18 -13.25
C ARG A 60 29.44 -16.47 -14.56
N VAL A 61 28.58 -15.47 -14.48
CA VAL A 61 28.06 -14.67 -15.61
C VAL A 61 28.62 -13.25 -15.58
N ALA A 62 28.45 -12.55 -14.46
CA ALA A 62 28.81 -11.14 -14.34
C ALA A 62 29.32 -10.82 -12.92
N GLN A 63 29.89 -9.62 -12.74
CA GLN A 63 30.25 -9.06 -11.44
C GLN A 63 30.05 -7.54 -11.47
N SER A 64 29.52 -6.99 -10.38
CA SER A 64 29.42 -5.55 -10.14
C SER A 64 29.66 -5.28 -8.67
N GLY A 65 30.66 -4.45 -8.34
CA GLY A 65 31.05 -4.20 -6.95
C GLY A 65 31.34 -5.49 -6.17
N LEU A 66 30.63 -5.67 -5.04
CA LEU A 66 30.78 -6.81 -4.12
C LEU A 66 29.82 -7.97 -4.40
N ILE A 67 29.21 -8.01 -5.59
CA ILE A 67 28.31 -9.10 -5.98
C ILE A 67 28.70 -9.73 -7.32
N GLU A 68 28.53 -11.04 -7.41
CA GLU A 68 28.76 -11.85 -8.61
C GLU A 68 27.48 -12.62 -8.97
N LEU A 69 27.12 -12.64 -10.25
CA LEU A 69 25.94 -13.33 -10.76
C LEU A 69 26.36 -14.66 -11.37
N TYR A 70 25.59 -15.71 -11.10
CA TYR A 70 25.81 -17.07 -11.57
C TYR A 70 24.53 -17.65 -12.19
N ILE A 71 24.70 -18.56 -13.14
CA ILE A 71 23.64 -19.39 -13.70
C ILE A 71 23.88 -20.86 -13.32
N ASP A 72 22.84 -21.55 -12.91
CA ASP A 72 22.80 -23.01 -12.78
C ASP A 72 22.29 -23.59 -14.11
N GLU A 73 23.17 -24.17 -14.93
CA GLU A 73 22.79 -24.71 -16.25
C GLU A 73 21.90 -25.97 -16.16
N LYS A 74 21.76 -26.57 -14.96
CA LYS A 74 20.83 -27.69 -14.76
C LYS A 74 19.39 -27.20 -14.60
N THR A 75 19.20 -26.16 -13.78
CA THR A 75 17.86 -25.67 -13.40
C THR A 75 17.44 -24.39 -14.12
N TYR A 76 18.37 -23.75 -14.83
CA TYR A 76 18.25 -22.42 -15.44
C TYR A 76 17.96 -21.29 -14.44
N ALA A 77 18.08 -21.57 -13.14
CA ALA A 77 17.94 -20.58 -12.08
C ALA A 77 19.26 -19.84 -11.83
N VAL A 78 19.16 -18.59 -11.39
CA VAL A 78 20.33 -17.77 -11.06
C VAL A 78 20.68 -17.84 -9.58
N ALA A 79 21.94 -17.56 -9.27
CA ALA A 79 22.42 -17.33 -7.92
C ALA A 79 23.27 -16.05 -7.87
N VAL A 80 23.21 -15.33 -6.76
CA VAL A 80 24.01 -14.13 -6.52
C VAL A 80 24.93 -14.39 -5.33
N LYS A 81 26.23 -14.20 -5.54
CA LYS A 81 27.22 -14.29 -4.49
C LYS A 81 27.51 -12.90 -3.95
N GLU A 82 27.37 -12.75 -2.65
CA GLU A 82 27.85 -11.60 -1.90
C GLU A 82 29.28 -11.92 -1.43
N THR A 83 30.27 -11.17 -1.95
CA THR A 83 31.68 -11.57 -1.87
C THR A 83 32.35 -11.24 -0.54
N SER A 84 31.78 -10.35 0.28
CA SER A 84 32.37 -9.92 1.55
C SER A 84 32.24 -10.97 2.67
N GLN A 85 31.13 -11.72 2.71
CA GLN A 85 30.94 -12.88 3.60
C GLN A 85 31.02 -14.22 2.84
N ASN A 86 31.25 -14.18 1.52
CA ASN A 86 31.25 -15.36 0.66
C ASN A 86 29.91 -16.12 0.71
N LYS A 87 28.80 -15.42 0.95
CA LYS A 87 27.45 -15.97 0.99
C LYS A 87 26.89 -16.09 -0.42
N MET A 88 26.29 -17.23 -0.74
CA MET A 88 25.54 -17.44 -1.97
C MET A 88 24.04 -17.40 -1.70
N TRP A 89 23.32 -16.60 -2.50
CA TRP A 89 21.87 -16.48 -2.50
C TRP A 89 21.33 -17.09 -3.80
N TYR A 90 20.25 -17.86 -3.72
CA TYR A 90 19.77 -18.68 -4.83
C TYR A 90 18.33 -18.35 -5.15
N ALA A 91 17.98 -18.32 -6.45
CA ALA A 91 16.60 -18.15 -6.91
C ALA A 91 15.70 -19.37 -6.61
N LEU A 92 16.30 -20.54 -6.36
CA LEU A 92 15.62 -21.75 -5.88
C LEU A 92 16.22 -22.19 -4.53
N PRO A 93 15.43 -22.83 -3.65
CA PRO A 93 15.94 -23.34 -2.38
C PRO A 93 17.14 -24.28 -2.57
N GLN A 94 18.07 -24.31 -1.61
CA GLN A 94 19.20 -25.25 -1.64
C GLN A 94 18.84 -26.65 -1.13
N GLN A 95 17.83 -26.73 -0.28
CA GLN A 95 17.37 -27.97 0.33
C GLN A 95 15.94 -28.23 -0.08
N ASP A 96 15.60 -29.50 -0.27
CA ASP A 96 14.23 -29.91 -0.49
C ASP A 96 13.43 -29.78 0.82
N ASN A 97 12.17 -29.36 0.75
CA ASN A 97 11.30 -29.15 1.90
C ASN A 97 10.81 -30.45 2.59
N GLY A 98 11.09 -31.63 2.01
CA GLY A 98 10.64 -32.92 2.53
C GLY A 98 9.12 -33.15 2.45
N LYS A 99 8.36 -32.23 1.86
CA LYS A 99 6.90 -32.35 1.71
C LYS A 99 6.53 -33.31 0.58
N GLU A 100 5.30 -33.79 0.57
CA GLU A 100 4.80 -34.57 -0.58
C GLU A 100 4.96 -33.77 -1.87
N GLU A 101 4.66 -32.47 -1.80
CA GLU A 101 4.79 -31.55 -2.92
C GLU A 101 5.84 -30.45 -2.70
N ASN A 102 6.68 -30.25 -3.72
CA ASN A 102 7.58 -29.10 -3.81
C ASN A 102 7.29 -28.37 -5.13
N ARG A 103 6.93 -27.09 -5.03
CA ARG A 103 6.53 -26.25 -6.18
C ARG A 103 7.43 -25.03 -6.33
N ALA A 104 8.63 -25.06 -5.74
CA ALA A 104 9.55 -23.94 -5.84
C ALA A 104 9.93 -23.67 -7.29
N GLY A 105 9.78 -22.42 -7.73
CA GLY A 105 10.12 -22.05 -9.09
C GLY A 105 10.61 -20.62 -9.25
N VAL A 106 11.35 -20.40 -10.34
CA VAL A 106 11.83 -19.06 -10.72
C VAL A 106 10.65 -18.18 -11.15
N VAL A 107 9.73 -18.75 -11.94
CA VAL A 107 8.47 -18.15 -12.35
C VAL A 107 7.33 -19.15 -12.10
N SER A 108 6.21 -18.66 -11.58
CA SER A 108 4.94 -19.40 -11.49
C SER A 108 3.85 -18.66 -12.26
N LEU A 109 2.94 -19.38 -12.92
CA LEU A 109 1.78 -18.81 -13.63
C LEU A 109 0.50 -19.48 -13.14
N GLU A 110 -0.52 -18.68 -12.82
CA GLU A 110 -1.91 -19.13 -12.72
C GLU A 110 -2.62 -18.80 -14.03
N VAL A 111 -3.10 -19.83 -14.74
CA VAL A 111 -3.65 -19.71 -16.09
C VAL A 111 -5.08 -20.23 -16.13
N LEU A 112 -5.98 -19.48 -16.75
CA LEU A 112 -7.38 -19.88 -16.94
C LEU A 112 -7.64 -20.27 -18.39
N GLN A 113 -8.23 -21.44 -18.61
CA GLN A 113 -8.78 -21.85 -19.91
C GLN A 113 -9.94 -22.84 -19.71
N GLY A 114 -11.09 -22.58 -20.33
CA GLY A 114 -12.23 -23.51 -20.32
C GLY A 114 -12.73 -23.90 -18.93
N GLY A 115 -12.76 -22.97 -17.97
CA GLY A 115 -13.19 -23.21 -16.59
C GLY A 115 -12.12 -23.85 -15.68
N LYS A 116 -11.00 -24.28 -16.25
CA LYS A 116 -9.89 -24.88 -15.50
C LYS A 116 -8.82 -23.85 -15.18
N ARG A 117 -8.31 -23.91 -13.95
CA ARG A 117 -7.13 -23.16 -13.51
C ARG A 117 -5.91 -24.05 -13.52
N TYR A 118 -4.93 -23.71 -14.33
CA TYR A 118 -3.65 -24.40 -14.40
C TYR A 118 -2.63 -23.63 -13.59
N TYR A 119 -1.94 -24.32 -12.70
CA TYR A 119 -0.80 -23.80 -11.97
C TYR A 119 0.45 -24.34 -12.65
N LEU A 120 1.18 -23.48 -13.34
CA LEU A 120 2.38 -23.85 -14.10
C LEU A 120 3.59 -23.18 -13.48
N ASN A 121 4.76 -23.80 -13.57
CA ASN A 121 6.00 -23.18 -13.10
C ASN A 121 7.18 -23.47 -14.04
N SER A 122 8.22 -22.66 -13.97
CA SER A 122 9.41 -22.81 -14.81
C SER A 122 10.08 -24.18 -14.71
N GLN A 123 10.05 -24.83 -13.55
CA GLN A 123 10.77 -26.07 -13.28
C GLN A 123 10.04 -27.28 -13.88
N ASP A 124 8.76 -27.47 -13.57
CA ASP A 124 7.94 -28.58 -14.07
C ASP A 124 7.50 -28.40 -15.52
N ASN A 125 7.24 -27.15 -15.94
CA ASN A 125 6.55 -26.86 -17.20
C ASN A 125 7.44 -26.26 -18.29
N SER A 126 8.75 -26.14 -18.05
CA SER A 126 9.73 -25.73 -19.06
C SER A 126 11.07 -26.46 -18.92
N VAL A 127 11.72 -26.38 -17.76
CA VAL A 127 13.04 -27.00 -17.53
C VAL A 127 12.95 -28.53 -17.66
N ALA A 128 11.99 -29.16 -17.00
CA ALA A 128 11.75 -30.61 -17.12
C ALA A 128 11.41 -31.05 -18.56
N TYR A 129 10.90 -30.15 -19.40
CA TYR A 129 10.61 -30.41 -20.81
C TYR A 129 11.80 -30.15 -21.75
N GLY A 130 12.90 -29.60 -21.22
CA GLY A 130 14.10 -29.25 -21.98
C GLY A 130 13.90 -28.05 -22.91
N THR A 131 12.99 -27.13 -22.56
CA THR A 131 12.63 -25.95 -23.37
C THR A 131 13.06 -24.62 -22.73
N ALA A 132 13.79 -24.67 -21.63
CA ALA A 132 14.45 -23.50 -21.06
C ALA A 132 15.78 -23.23 -21.80
N SER A 133 16.12 -21.96 -21.98
CA SER A 133 17.36 -21.53 -22.62
C SER A 133 17.86 -20.21 -22.01
N TYR A 134 19.13 -19.87 -22.22
CA TYR A 134 19.65 -18.58 -21.81
C TYR A 134 20.63 -18.01 -22.83
N GLU A 135 20.75 -16.68 -22.84
CA GLU A 135 21.75 -15.94 -23.60
C GLU A 135 22.47 -14.96 -22.65
N LEU A 136 23.79 -14.78 -22.86
CA LEU A 136 24.57 -13.82 -22.09
C LEU A 136 24.34 -12.41 -22.64
N THR A 137 24.33 -11.42 -21.76
CA THR A 137 24.30 -10.00 -22.10
C THR A 137 25.55 -9.32 -21.54
N ASP A 138 25.79 -8.05 -21.90
CA ASP A 138 26.98 -7.32 -21.46
C ASP A 138 27.08 -7.22 -19.92
N THR A 139 25.92 -7.13 -19.24
CA THR A 139 25.83 -6.91 -17.78
C THR A 139 25.16 -8.07 -17.04
N GLY A 140 24.91 -9.20 -17.71
CA GLY A 140 24.23 -10.34 -17.10
C GLY A 140 23.79 -11.41 -18.10
N LEU A 141 22.53 -11.81 -18.03
CA LEU A 141 21.95 -12.84 -18.89
C LEU A 141 20.43 -12.66 -19.02
N LYS A 142 19.87 -13.26 -20.06
CA LYS A 142 18.43 -13.42 -20.22
C LYS A 142 18.09 -14.91 -20.31
N VAL A 143 17.17 -15.36 -19.47
CA VAL A 143 16.68 -16.74 -19.45
C VAL A 143 15.28 -16.78 -20.01
N THR A 144 15.03 -17.64 -21.00
CA THR A 144 13.70 -17.86 -21.59
C THR A 144 13.14 -19.20 -21.16
N TYR A 145 11.96 -19.18 -20.57
CA TYR A 145 11.17 -20.36 -20.21
C TYR A 145 9.97 -20.48 -21.14
N VAL A 146 9.92 -21.55 -21.93
CA VAL A 146 8.70 -21.93 -22.67
C VAL A 146 7.84 -22.78 -21.75
N ILE A 147 6.91 -22.12 -21.03
CA ILE A 147 6.05 -22.74 -20.02
C ILE A 147 4.79 -23.27 -20.70
N ALA A 148 4.57 -24.59 -20.68
CA ALA A 148 3.39 -25.22 -21.29
C ALA A 148 2.73 -26.27 -20.40
N ALA A 149 1.45 -26.58 -20.67
CA ALA A 149 0.73 -27.62 -19.93
C ALA A 149 1.34 -29.03 -20.11
N ASP A 150 1.98 -29.29 -21.26
CA ASP A 150 2.62 -30.57 -21.57
C ASP A 150 3.86 -30.41 -22.47
N ALA A 151 4.70 -31.45 -22.48
CA ALA A 151 5.99 -31.46 -23.20
C ALA A 151 5.85 -31.41 -24.74
N GLN A 152 4.76 -31.90 -25.31
CA GLN A 152 4.54 -31.83 -26.77
C GLN A 152 4.25 -30.40 -27.17
N THR A 153 3.34 -29.74 -26.44
CA THR A 153 2.99 -28.34 -26.63
C THR A 153 4.19 -27.42 -26.42
N ALA A 154 5.03 -27.68 -25.41
CA ALA A 154 6.25 -26.90 -25.15
C ALA A 154 7.24 -26.90 -26.33
N LYS A 155 7.27 -27.98 -27.13
CA LYS A 155 8.21 -28.17 -28.25
C LYS A 155 7.67 -27.73 -29.60
N LYS A 156 6.43 -27.23 -29.66
CA LYS A 156 5.85 -26.66 -30.87
C LYS A 156 6.56 -25.36 -31.24
N ASP A 157 6.95 -25.25 -32.50
CA ASP A 157 7.37 -23.97 -33.09
C ASP A 157 6.26 -22.94 -32.94
N PHE A 158 6.61 -21.67 -32.75
CA PHE A 158 5.66 -20.57 -32.56
C PHE A 158 4.53 -20.57 -33.61
N LYS A 159 4.85 -20.83 -34.89
CA LYS A 159 3.88 -20.87 -35.99
C LYS A 159 2.94 -22.08 -35.98
N SER A 160 3.26 -23.12 -35.20
CA SER A 160 2.49 -24.37 -35.10
C SER A 160 1.59 -24.42 -33.86
N ARG A 161 1.70 -23.42 -32.97
CA ARG A 161 0.83 -23.27 -31.80
C ARG A 161 -0.59 -22.91 -32.22
N THR A 162 -1.59 -23.56 -31.63
CA THR A 162 -3.02 -23.30 -31.89
C THR A 162 -3.65 -22.52 -30.73
N ALA A 163 -4.89 -22.04 -30.91
CA ALA A 163 -5.58 -21.29 -29.87
C ALA A 163 -5.89 -22.12 -28.60
N GLN A 164 -5.88 -23.45 -28.71
CA GLN A 164 -6.11 -24.38 -27.60
C GLN A 164 -4.83 -24.69 -26.82
N ASP A 165 -3.66 -24.43 -27.40
CA ASP A 165 -2.38 -24.71 -26.77
C ASP A 165 -2.16 -23.77 -25.57
N ILE A 166 -1.95 -24.34 -24.38
CA ILE A 166 -1.53 -23.61 -23.20
C ILE A 166 0.00 -23.55 -23.22
N VAL A 167 0.54 -22.45 -23.75
CA VAL A 167 1.99 -22.21 -23.82
C VAL A 167 2.30 -20.72 -23.78
N PHE A 168 3.31 -20.35 -23.00
CA PHE A 168 3.75 -18.98 -22.79
C PHE A 168 5.27 -18.90 -22.80
N ASP A 169 5.81 -17.93 -23.55
CA ASP A 169 7.23 -17.65 -23.54
C ASP A 169 7.49 -16.54 -22.51
N VAL A 170 8.10 -16.92 -21.38
CA VAL A 170 8.48 -15.99 -20.31
C VAL A 170 9.99 -15.74 -20.38
N SER A 171 10.38 -14.51 -20.67
CA SER A 171 11.78 -14.09 -20.63
C SER A 171 12.07 -13.33 -19.34
N VAL A 172 13.06 -13.80 -18.58
CA VAL A 172 13.59 -13.10 -17.41
C VAL A 172 14.98 -12.55 -17.73
N THR A 173 15.13 -11.24 -17.69
CA THR A 173 16.42 -10.57 -17.81
C THR A 173 17.01 -10.32 -16.43
N TYR A 174 18.25 -10.72 -16.23
CA TYR A 174 19.02 -10.54 -15.02
C TYR A 174 20.23 -9.68 -15.29
N THR A 175 20.38 -8.58 -14.56
CA THR A 175 21.53 -7.67 -14.72
C THR A 175 22.16 -7.33 -13.38
N LEU A 176 23.47 -7.09 -13.40
CA LEU A 176 24.18 -6.44 -12.32
C LEU A 176 24.56 -5.01 -12.74
N GLU A 177 24.12 -4.03 -11.97
CA GLU A 177 24.38 -2.62 -12.22
C GLU A 177 24.50 -1.88 -10.89
N ASP A 178 25.52 -1.02 -10.75
CA ASP A 178 25.77 -0.22 -9.55
C ASP A 178 25.72 -0.99 -8.21
N GLY A 179 26.30 -2.19 -8.18
CA GLY A 179 26.31 -3.06 -7.00
C GLY A 179 24.93 -3.59 -6.59
N SER A 180 23.95 -3.55 -7.50
CA SER A 180 22.59 -4.07 -7.33
C SER A 180 22.31 -5.18 -8.33
N PHE A 181 21.41 -6.10 -7.98
CA PHE A 181 20.93 -7.16 -8.87
C PHE A 181 19.50 -6.84 -9.29
N PHE A 182 19.26 -6.79 -10.59
CA PHE A 182 17.93 -6.56 -11.14
C PHE A 182 17.42 -7.82 -11.83
N ALA A 183 16.14 -8.11 -11.65
CA ALA A 183 15.42 -9.13 -12.38
C ALA A 183 14.18 -8.50 -13.03
N GLN A 184 14.01 -8.70 -14.34
CA GLN A 184 12.94 -8.07 -15.12
C GLN A 184 12.21 -9.06 -16.03
N ILE A 185 10.89 -8.92 -16.11
CA ILE A 185 10.02 -9.63 -17.07
C ILE A 185 9.23 -8.59 -17.86
N ASP A 186 9.14 -8.75 -19.19
CA ASP A 186 8.17 -8.05 -20.04
C ASP A 186 6.91 -8.90 -20.15
N CYS A 187 5.77 -8.38 -19.70
CA CYS A 187 4.50 -9.11 -19.67
C CYS A 187 3.74 -9.07 -21.00
N LYS A 188 4.24 -8.38 -22.03
CA LYS A 188 3.54 -8.26 -23.33
C LYS A 188 3.18 -9.62 -23.93
N SER A 189 4.10 -10.60 -23.89
CA SER A 189 3.84 -11.96 -24.41
C SER A 189 2.76 -12.72 -23.62
N LEU A 190 2.49 -12.31 -22.38
CA LEU A 190 1.50 -12.91 -21.49
C LEU A 190 0.12 -12.26 -21.64
N ALA A 191 0.09 -10.97 -21.93
CA ALA A 191 -1.14 -10.21 -22.16
C ALA A 191 -1.71 -10.42 -23.57
N GLU A 192 -0.86 -10.43 -24.59
CA GLU A 192 -1.25 -10.49 -26.01
C GLU A 192 -1.37 -11.95 -26.53
N THR A 193 -1.88 -12.87 -25.71
CA THR A 193 -1.99 -14.27 -26.12
C THR A 193 -3.06 -14.44 -27.21
N THR A 194 -2.68 -15.06 -28.33
CA THR A 194 -3.61 -15.40 -29.43
C THR A 194 -4.48 -16.62 -29.11
N GLY A 195 -4.22 -17.30 -27.99
CA GLY A 195 -4.98 -18.45 -27.52
C GLY A 195 -6.08 -18.11 -26.52
N GLU A 196 -6.93 -19.10 -26.24
CA GLU A 196 -8.02 -18.99 -25.27
C GLU A 196 -7.51 -18.89 -23.81
N ALA A 197 -6.27 -19.33 -23.57
CA ALA A 197 -5.66 -19.33 -22.25
C ALA A 197 -5.21 -17.91 -21.83
N LYS A 198 -5.58 -17.52 -20.60
CA LYS A 198 -5.23 -16.22 -20.02
C LYS A 198 -4.40 -16.40 -18.74
N VAL A 199 -3.26 -15.72 -18.69
CA VAL A 199 -2.43 -15.64 -17.47
C VAL A 199 -3.09 -14.67 -16.50
N LEU A 200 -3.58 -15.19 -15.38
CA LEU A 200 -4.21 -14.42 -14.32
C LEU A 200 -3.17 -13.80 -13.39
N LYS A 201 -2.27 -14.64 -12.86
CA LYS A 201 -1.24 -14.26 -11.90
C LYS A 201 0.13 -14.78 -12.32
N LEU A 202 1.18 -14.03 -11.98
CA LEU A 202 2.58 -14.42 -12.18
C LEU A 202 3.34 -14.28 -10.86
N GLY A 203 3.91 -15.36 -10.33
CA GLY A 203 4.88 -15.30 -9.23
C GLY A 203 6.30 -15.17 -9.77
N PHE A 204 7.10 -14.27 -9.19
CA PHE A 204 8.43 -13.95 -9.68
C PHE A 204 9.47 -14.02 -8.56
N LEU A 205 10.45 -14.92 -8.72
CA LEU A 205 11.54 -15.15 -7.74
C LEU A 205 11.04 -15.36 -6.31
N GLU A 206 9.90 -16.04 -6.17
CA GLU A 206 9.21 -16.22 -4.90
C GLU A 206 9.99 -16.99 -3.84
N TYR A 207 11.04 -17.72 -4.27
CA TYR A 207 11.87 -18.57 -3.44
C TYR A 207 13.32 -18.06 -3.33
N PHE A 208 13.59 -16.81 -3.76
CA PHE A 208 14.93 -16.26 -3.68
C PHE A 208 15.40 -16.18 -2.21
N GLY A 209 16.45 -16.92 -1.86
CA GLY A 209 16.96 -17.00 -0.48
C GLY A 209 16.10 -17.84 0.48
N ALA A 210 15.13 -18.62 -0.03
CA ALA A 210 14.30 -19.49 0.79
C ALA A 210 15.10 -20.57 1.53
N SER A 211 14.65 -20.93 2.73
CA SER A 211 15.30 -21.91 3.59
C SER A 211 14.30 -22.81 4.31
N THR A 212 14.68 -24.04 4.59
CA THR A 212 13.89 -25.02 5.35
C THR A 212 14.09 -24.91 6.86
N GLN A 213 15.07 -24.11 7.30
CA GLN A 213 15.50 -23.99 8.69
C GLN A 213 15.65 -22.53 9.05
N GLY A 214 15.14 -22.16 10.22
CA GLY A 214 15.38 -20.86 10.83
C GLY A 214 16.59 -20.90 11.76
N ALA A 215 17.14 -19.74 12.06
CA ALA A 215 18.24 -19.59 13.00
C ALA A 215 18.04 -18.36 13.91
N ALA A 216 18.78 -18.33 15.02
CA ALA A 216 18.77 -17.18 15.92
C ALA A 216 19.15 -15.90 15.15
N ASP A 217 18.49 -14.79 15.47
CA ASP A 217 18.64 -13.48 14.82
C ASP A 217 18.27 -13.41 13.33
N ASP A 218 17.88 -14.51 12.70
CA ASP A 218 17.44 -14.53 11.31
C ASP A 218 15.96 -14.17 11.20
N PHE A 219 15.64 -13.37 10.17
CA PHE A 219 14.30 -12.85 9.99
C PHE A 219 13.93 -12.66 8.53
N ILE A 220 12.63 -12.62 8.28
CA ILE A 220 12.02 -12.11 7.05
C ILE A 220 11.43 -10.73 7.36
N LEU A 221 11.80 -9.73 6.58
CA LEU A 221 11.20 -8.39 6.60
C LEU A 221 9.96 -8.38 5.71
N VAL A 222 8.82 -7.96 6.26
CA VAL A 222 7.55 -7.80 5.54
C VAL A 222 7.00 -6.37 5.68
N PRO A 223 6.32 -5.83 4.65
CA PRO A 223 5.84 -4.44 4.64
C PRO A 223 4.47 -4.26 5.31
N ASP A 224 4.29 -4.85 6.49
CA ASP A 224 3.05 -4.76 7.26
C ASP A 224 2.98 -3.45 8.05
N GLY A 225 2.12 -2.52 7.62
CA GLY A 225 1.96 -1.22 8.28
C GLY A 225 3.27 -0.41 8.29
N SER A 226 3.84 -0.19 9.48
CA SER A 226 5.17 0.46 9.62
C SER A 226 6.34 -0.43 9.17
N GLY A 227 6.10 -1.73 8.99
CA GLY A 227 7.08 -2.78 8.77
C GLY A 227 7.11 -3.78 9.92
N ALA A 228 7.39 -5.04 9.62
CA ALA A 228 7.50 -6.09 10.62
C ALA A 228 8.54 -7.15 10.26
N LEU A 229 8.97 -7.91 11.26
CA LEU A 229 9.91 -9.01 11.16
C LEU A 229 9.23 -10.33 11.55
N ILE A 230 9.32 -11.33 10.68
CA ILE A 230 9.04 -12.72 11.05
C ILE A 230 10.35 -13.32 11.57
N ARG A 231 10.42 -13.65 12.85
CA ARG A 231 11.61 -14.25 13.49
C ARG A 231 11.67 -15.75 13.20
N THR A 232 12.66 -16.19 12.43
CA THR A 232 12.69 -17.58 11.90
C THR A 232 13.05 -18.64 12.95
N ALA A 233 13.73 -18.28 14.03
CA ALA A 233 13.98 -19.19 15.16
C ALA A 233 12.74 -19.45 16.02
N GLN A 234 11.71 -18.61 15.93
CA GLN A 234 10.57 -18.61 16.84
C GLN A 234 9.38 -19.32 16.19
N LYS A 235 8.70 -20.15 16.97
CA LYS A 235 7.50 -20.83 16.51
C LYS A 235 6.33 -19.86 16.54
N ALA A 236 5.60 -19.78 15.43
CA ALA A 236 4.38 -19.00 15.35
C ALA A 236 3.16 -19.80 15.83
N LYS A 237 2.11 -19.07 16.26
CA LYS A 237 0.80 -19.67 16.59
C LYS A 237 0.05 -20.13 15.35
N ALA A 238 0.24 -19.45 14.23
CA ALA A 238 -0.36 -19.75 12.93
C ALA A 238 0.73 -19.73 11.84
N ASN A 239 0.64 -20.66 10.90
CA ASN A 239 1.62 -20.86 9.83
C ASN A 239 1.02 -20.63 8.44
N ASP A 240 -0.12 -19.96 8.37
CA ASP A 240 -0.73 -19.55 7.11
C ASP A 240 0.18 -18.56 6.37
N THR A 241 0.13 -18.60 5.04
CA THR A 241 0.80 -17.60 4.20
C THR A 241 0.27 -16.21 4.53
N LEU A 242 1.16 -15.31 4.93
CA LEU A 242 0.84 -13.90 5.10
C LEU A 242 0.87 -13.21 3.74
N ARG A 243 -0.15 -12.39 3.47
CA ARG A 243 -0.37 -11.74 2.17
C ARG A 243 -0.46 -10.24 2.37
N PHE A 244 0.41 -9.50 1.69
CA PHE A 244 0.48 -8.04 1.76
C PHE A 244 0.25 -7.44 0.37
N ALA A 245 -0.96 -6.97 0.10
CA ALA A 245 -1.30 -6.29 -1.14
C ALA A 245 -0.68 -4.89 -1.15
N VAL A 246 0.19 -4.62 -2.12
CA VAL A 246 0.83 -3.31 -2.28
C VAL A 246 -0.24 -2.27 -2.62
N TYR A 247 -0.29 -1.21 -1.81
CA TYR A 247 -1.30 -0.15 -1.82
C TYR A 247 -2.73 -0.64 -1.51
N GLY A 248 -2.85 -1.76 -0.79
CA GLY A 248 -4.12 -2.34 -0.37
C GLY A 248 -4.84 -3.13 -1.45
N GLN A 249 -5.95 -3.79 -1.08
CA GLN A 249 -6.72 -4.63 -2.01
C GLN A 249 -7.43 -3.80 -3.10
N ASP A 250 -7.80 -4.43 -4.21
CA ASP A 250 -8.51 -3.76 -5.31
C ASP A 250 -10.01 -3.71 -5.01
N ALA A 251 -10.53 -2.53 -4.70
CA ALA A 251 -11.96 -2.36 -4.44
C ALA A 251 -12.85 -2.68 -5.66
N ALA A 252 -12.29 -2.76 -6.86
CA ALA A 252 -13.00 -3.20 -8.07
C ALA A 252 -13.11 -4.73 -8.21
N LEU A 253 -12.48 -5.48 -7.29
CA LEU A 253 -12.54 -6.94 -7.19
C LEU A 253 -13.17 -7.33 -5.84
N PRO A 254 -13.71 -8.55 -5.71
CA PRO A 254 -14.13 -9.08 -4.41
C PRO A 254 -12.97 -9.06 -3.42
N ALA A 255 -13.22 -8.60 -2.20
CA ALA A 255 -12.20 -8.59 -1.15
C ALA A 255 -11.83 -10.03 -0.76
N GLU A 256 -10.53 -10.27 -0.58
CA GLU A 256 -9.97 -11.50 -0.04
C GLU A 256 -9.75 -11.35 1.47
N GLU A 257 -10.07 -12.40 2.23
CA GLU A 257 -9.79 -12.46 3.66
C GLU A 257 -8.28 -12.61 3.93
N ASN A 258 -7.81 -12.11 5.07
CA ASN A 258 -6.41 -12.25 5.51
C ASN A 258 -5.37 -11.68 4.52
N VAL A 259 -5.75 -10.64 3.78
CA VAL A 259 -4.83 -9.83 2.95
C VAL A 259 -4.70 -8.45 3.55
N TYR A 260 -3.49 -8.13 4.00
CA TYR A 260 -3.13 -6.87 4.64
C TYR A 260 -2.61 -5.85 3.61
N SER A 261 -2.67 -4.57 3.93
CA SER A 261 -2.15 -3.50 3.05
C SER A 261 -0.66 -3.26 3.29
N ALA A 262 0.11 -3.08 2.22
CA ALA A 262 1.49 -2.63 2.27
C ALA A 262 1.64 -1.23 1.65
N LEU A 263 2.28 -0.31 2.37
CA LEU A 263 2.50 1.06 1.89
C LEU A 263 3.71 1.17 0.96
N VAL A 264 4.70 0.33 1.18
CA VAL A 264 5.96 0.28 0.45
C VAL A 264 6.09 -1.07 -0.26
N PRO A 265 6.46 -1.10 -1.55
CA PRO A 265 6.63 -2.34 -2.30
C PRO A 265 7.99 -2.97 -2.04
N SER A 266 8.30 -3.29 -0.77
CA SER A 266 9.60 -3.80 -0.35
C SER A 266 9.52 -4.91 0.69
N PHE A 267 10.48 -5.82 0.65
CA PHE A 267 10.63 -6.95 1.57
C PHE A 267 12.10 -7.37 1.67
N GLY A 268 12.46 -8.31 2.54
CA GLY A 268 13.85 -8.75 2.65
C GLY A 268 14.05 -9.98 3.53
N VAL A 269 15.28 -10.49 3.55
CA VAL A 269 15.68 -11.65 4.35
C VAL A 269 17.06 -11.40 4.95
N LYS A 270 17.23 -11.77 6.22
CA LYS A 270 18.53 -11.89 6.88
C LYS A 270 18.83 -13.34 7.20
N GLN A 271 20.04 -13.78 6.86
CA GLN A 271 20.61 -15.08 7.23
C GLN A 271 22.05 -14.92 7.74
N GLY A 272 22.27 -15.16 9.04
CA GLY A 272 23.54 -14.93 9.70
C GLY A 272 23.99 -13.47 9.59
N SER A 273 25.21 -13.27 9.08
CA SER A 273 25.83 -11.96 8.83
C SER A 273 25.57 -11.43 7.41
N SER A 274 24.66 -12.02 6.64
CA SER A 274 24.28 -11.55 5.31
C SER A 274 22.78 -11.29 5.23
N ALA A 275 22.40 -10.33 4.41
CA ALA A 275 21.01 -9.98 4.18
C ALA A 275 20.79 -9.49 2.75
N PHE A 276 19.54 -9.44 2.33
CA PHE A 276 19.13 -8.66 1.17
C PHE A 276 17.80 -7.95 1.42
N ALA A 277 17.63 -6.80 0.78
CA ALA A 277 16.35 -6.12 0.61
C ALA A 277 15.95 -6.11 -0.86
N VAL A 278 14.64 -6.15 -1.12
CA VAL A 278 14.05 -6.08 -2.45
C VAL A 278 13.14 -4.88 -2.54
N LEU A 279 13.26 -4.11 -3.62
CA LEU A 279 12.29 -3.09 -4.02
C LEU A 279 11.66 -3.53 -5.35
N ILE A 280 10.32 -3.52 -5.43
CA ILE A 280 9.61 -3.72 -6.70
C ILE A 280 9.54 -2.35 -7.41
N GLU A 281 10.38 -2.16 -8.42
CA GLU A 281 10.51 -0.89 -9.14
C GLU A 281 9.44 -0.71 -10.21
N GLN A 282 8.94 -1.80 -10.79
CA GLN A 282 7.90 -1.79 -11.82
C GLN A 282 6.90 -2.94 -11.59
N GLY A 283 5.61 -2.65 -11.79
CA GLY A 283 4.52 -3.56 -11.47
C GLY A 283 4.12 -3.58 -9.99
N ASP A 284 4.61 -2.63 -9.19
CA ASP A 284 4.37 -2.51 -7.75
C ASP A 284 2.89 -2.53 -7.39
N ALA A 285 2.06 -1.75 -8.09
CA ALA A 285 0.62 -1.67 -7.85
C ALA A 285 -0.16 -2.96 -8.17
N LEU A 286 0.47 -3.93 -8.83
CA LEU A 286 -0.09 -5.24 -9.17
C LEU A 286 0.33 -6.33 -8.16
N ALA A 287 1.27 -6.01 -7.28
CA ALA A 287 1.96 -6.99 -6.45
C ALA A 287 1.22 -7.29 -5.15
N THR A 288 1.24 -8.57 -4.78
CA THR A 288 1.01 -9.07 -3.43
C THR A 288 2.29 -9.74 -2.97
N ILE A 289 2.83 -9.28 -1.84
CA ILE A 289 4.00 -9.89 -1.21
C ILE A 289 3.52 -11.02 -0.31
N LEU A 290 4.05 -12.22 -0.55
CA LEU A 290 3.70 -13.46 0.13
C LEU A 290 4.85 -13.86 1.03
N ALA A 291 4.58 -14.12 2.31
CA ALA A 291 5.57 -14.62 3.26
C ALA A 291 5.08 -15.91 3.93
N ASP A 292 5.95 -16.91 3.96
CA ASP A 292 5.69 -18.22 4.56
C ASP A 292 6.71 -18.56 5.63
N ARG A 293 6.30 -19.48 6.50
CA ARG A 293 7.15 -20.15 7.48
C ARG A 293 7.40 -21.59 7.03
N ALA A 294 8.53 -22.18 7.46
CA ALA A 294 8.88 -23.55 7.08
C ALA A 294 7.84 -24.59 7.51
N GLU A 295 7.10 -24.33 8.60
CA GLU A 295 6.01 -25.17 9.08
C GLU A 295 4.71 -25.01 8.27
N GLY A 296 4.60 -23.93 7.48
CA GLY A 296 3.44 -23.60 6.65
C GLY A 296 3.39 -24.37 5.34
N GLU A 297 2.47 -24.04 4.45
CA GLU A 297 2.14 -24.82 3.23
C GLU A 297 3.36 -25.13 2.36
N THR A 298 4.24 -24.17 2.13
CA THR A 298 5.37 -24.31 1.20
C THR A 298 6.54 -25.13 1.75
N GLY A 299 6.65 -25.29 3.07
CA GLY A 299 7.79 -25.95 3.69
C GLY A 299 9.06 -25.10 3.78
N TYR A 300 8.97 -23.79 3.49
CA TYR A 300 10.09 -22.87 3.54
C TYR A 300 9.77 -21.59 4.32
N TYR A 301 10.77 -21.06 5.03
CA TYR A 301 10.85 -19.63 5.29
C TYR A 301 11.17 -18.94 3.96
N ARG A 302 10.19 -18.22 3.40
CA ARG A 302 10.33 -17.49 2.13
C ARG A 302 9.55 -16.19 2.14
N VAL A 303 9.97 -15.27 1.28
CA VAL A 303 9.19 -14.08 0.92
C VAL A 303 9.40 -13.76 -0.55
N GLY A 304 8.35 -13.34 -1.24
CA GLY A 304 8.44 -12.92 -2.63
C GLY A 304 7.13 -12.32 -3.16
N ALA A 305 7.13 -11.92 -4.43
CA ALA A 305 6.02 -11.17 -5.02
C ALA A 305 5.24 -12.00 -6.06
N GLN A 306 3.92 -11.94 -5.96
CA GLN A 306 2.97 -12.41 -6.97
C GLN A 306 2.24 -11.22 -7.57
N PHE A 307 2.15 -11.16 -8.89
CA PHE A 307 1.60 -10.06 -9.66
C PHE A 307 0.30 -10.46 -10.33
N THR A 308 -0.74 -9.62 -10.22
CA THR A 308 -1.98 -9.79 -10.99
C THR A 308 -1.75 -9.28 -12.41
N ILE A 309 -1.70 -10.18 -13.39
CA ILE A 309 -1.50 -9.86 -14.80
C ILE A 309 -2.84 -9.56 -15.48
N THR A 310 -3.80 -10.48 -15.36
CA THR A 310 -5.15 -10.30 -15.90
C THR A 310 -6.15 -10.40 -14.76
N PRO A 311 -6.80 -9.29 -14.36
CA PRO A 311 -7.80 -9.31 -13.30
C PRO A 311 -8.93 -10.29 -13.61
N SER A 312 -9.33 -11.04 -12.59
CA SER A 312 -10.43 -12.00 -12.69
C SER A 312 -11.16 -12.14 -11.36
N ALA A 313 -12.41 -12.57 -11.40
CA ALA A 313 -13.21 -12.88 -10.22
C ALA A 313 -14.16 -14.04 -10.50
N GLN A 314 -14.54 -14.77 -9.46
CA GLN A 314 -15.56 -15.81 -9.52
C GLN A 314 -16.68 -15.49 -8.53
N GLU A 315 -17.92 -15.64 -8.99
CA GLU A 315 -19.11 -15.49 -8.16
C GLU A 315 -20.02 -16.71 -8.34
N LYS A 316 -20.51 -17.27 -7.23
CA LYS A 316 -21.50 -18.35 -7.26
C LYS A 316 -22.89 -17.75 -7.49
N THR A 317 -23.57 -18.20 -8.55
CA THR A 317 -24.92 -17.78 -8.94
C THR A 317 -25.86 -18.98 -9.00
N GLU A 318 -27.16 -18.76 -9.25
CA GLU A 318 -28.14 -19.84 -9.41
C GLU A 318 -27.81 -20.75 -10.61
N ASP A 319 -27.24 -20.18 -11.67
CA ASP A 319 -26.92 -20.88 -12.92
C ASP A 319 -25.58 -21.64 -12.89
N GLY A 320 -24.77 -21.46 -11.83
CA GLY A 320 -23.44 -22.06 -11.70
C GLY A 320 -22.42 -21.09 -11.08
N ILE A 321 -21.17 -21.19 -11.53
CA ILE A 321 -20.10 -20.26 -11.13
C ILE A 321 -19.84 -19.32 -12.31
N THR A 322 -20.13 -18.04 -12.11
CA THR A 322 -19.83 -16.99 -13.08
C THR A 322 -18.38 -16.56 -12.92
N GLN A 323 -17.60 -16.73 -13.99
CA GLN A 323 -16.23 -16.27 -14.11
C GLN A 323 -16.21 -14.96 -14.89
N TYR A 324 -15.65 -13.93 -14.26
CA TYR A 324 -15.31 -12.65 -14.88
C TYR A 324 -13.81 -12.62 -15.15
N VAL A 325 -13.40 -12.19 -16.34
CA VAL A 325 -11.99 -12.04 -16.72
C VAL A 325 -11.86 -10.76 -17.53
N SER A 326 -10.89 -9.91 -17.20
CA SER A 326 -10.60 -8.74 -18.04
C SER A 326 -10.23 -9.17 -19.46
N THR A 327 -10.69 -8.43 -20.46
CA THR A 327 -10.33 -8.68 -21.86
C THR A 327 -8.89 -8.27 -22.19
N SER A 328 -8.23 -7.53 -21.30
CA SER A 328 -6.83 -7.10 -21.43
C SER A 328 -6.05 -7.40 -20.15
N GLY A 329 -4.83 -7.90 -20.31
CA GLY A 329 -3.87 -8.07 -19.21
C GLY A 329 -2.86 -6.91 -19.16
N TYR A 330 -2.04 -6.88 -18.11
CA TYR A 330 -0.89 -5.99 -18.01
C TYR A 330 0.20 -6.41 -19.02
N ASP A 331 0.58 -5.49 -19.90
CA ASP A 331 1.56 -5.67 -20.97
C ASP A 331 2.89 -4.91 -20.71
N GLY A 332 3.02 -4.28 -19.55
CA GLY A 332 4.23 -3.58 -19.15
C GLY A 332 5.29 -4.50 -18.55
N SER A 333 6.28 -3.90 -17.89
CA SER A 333 7.39 -4.63 -17.26
C SER A 333 7.20 -4.80 -15.76
N LEU A 334 7.65 -5.94 -15.26
CA LEU A 334 7.86 -6.21 -13.83
C LEU A 334 9.35 -6.14 -13.55
N LYS A 335 9.77 -5.37 -12.54
CA LYS A 335 11.19 -5.19 -12.23
C LYS A 335 11.44 -5.25 -10.73
N LEU A 336 12.33 -6.12 -10.31
CA LEU A 336 12.79 -6.30 -8.93
C LEU A 336 14.23 -5.82 -8.79
N CYS A 337 14.51 -5.01 -7.78
CA CYS A 337 15.86 -4.55 -7.42
C CYS A 337 16.28 -5.16 -6.07
N TYR A 338 17.33 -5.98 -6.08
CA TYR A 338 17.90 -6.60 -4.90
C TYR A 338 19.17 -5.86 -4.46
N ARG A 339 19.22 -5.54 -3.17
CA ARG A 339 20.36 -4.90 -2.50
C ARG A 339 20.89 -5.83 -1.41
N PHE A 340 22.14 -6.27 -1.57
CA PHE A 340 22.78 -7.19 -0.62
C PHE A 340 23.55 -6.43 0.45
N LEU A 341 23.47 -6.92 1.69
CA LEU A 341 24.10 -6.34 2.85
C LEU A 341 24.85 -7.40 3.63
N SER A 342 25.89 -6.98 4.35
CA SER A 342 26.76 -7.87 5.10
C SER A 342 27.25 -7.25 6.41
N GLY A 343 27.70 -8.11 7.32
CA GLY A 343 28.21 -7.72 8.63
C GLY A 343 27.15 -6.98 9.45
N GLU A 344 27.52 -5.86 10.07
CA GLU A 344 26.62 -5.04 10.88
C GLU A 344 25.48 -4.41 10.06
N ASN A 345 25.69 -4.22 8.74
CA ASN A 345 24.65 -3.74 7.84
C ASN A 345 23.62 -4.82 7.49
N ALA A 346 23.87 -6.10 7.78
CA ALA A 346 22.87 -7.15 7.65
C ALA A 346 21.84 -7.07 8.78
N SER A 347 21.05 -6.00 8.76
CA SER A 347 20.01 -5.64 9.72
C SER A 347 18.84 -5.00 8.97
N TYR A 348 17.65 -4.92 9.59
CA TYR A 348 16.51 -4.24 8.97
C TYR A 348 16.75 -2.72 8.83
N SER A 349 17.58 -2.15 9.71
CA SER A 349 18.06 -0.78 9.59
C SER A 349 18.89 -0.62 8.32
N GLY A 350 19.86 -1.51 8.07
CA GLY A 350 20.64 -1.51 6.83
C GLY A 350 19.76 -1.71 5.58
N MET A 351 18.81 -2.64 5.64
CA MET A 351 17.82 -2.83 4.56
C MET A 351 17.04 -1.55 4.27
N ALA A 352 16.55 -0.85 5.30
CA ALA A 352 15.81 0.40 5.14
C ALA A 352 16.68 1.47 4.48
N LEU A 353 17.95 1.61 4.90
CA LEU A 353 18.87 2.55 4.27
C LEU A 353 19.10 2.20 2.80
N ALA A 354 19.31 0.94 2.45
CA ALA A 354 19.52 0.51 1.07
C ALA A 354 18.29 0.76 0.17
N VAL A 355 17.09 0.47 0.68
CA VAL A 355 15.82 0.73 -0.04
C VAL A 355 15.58 2.22 -0.19
N ARG A 356 15.84 3.01 0.85
CA ARG A 356 15.73 4.49 0.80
C ARG A 356 16.64 5.07 -0.29
N GLU A 357 17.89 4.67 -0.36
CA GLU A 357 18.81 5.14 -1.40
C GLU A 357 18.33 4.77 -2.81
N GLN A 358 17.73 3.58 -2.99
CA GLN A 358 17.16 3.18 -4.27
C GLN A 358 15.95 4.04 -4.64
N LEU A 359 15.01 4.25 -3.71
CA LEU A 359 13.84 5.10 -3.92
C LEU A 359 14.21 6.56 -4.27
N ILE A 360 15.32 7.06 -3.73
CA ILE A 360 15.87 8.38 -4.08
C ILE A 360 16.43 8.36 -5.51
N ARG A 361 17.17 7.32 -5.90
CA ARG A 361 17.69 7.16 -7.28
C ARG A 361 16.57 7.07 -8.31
N ASP A 362 15.49 6.39 -7.96
CA ASP A 362 14.30 6.24 -8.80
C ASP A 362 13.40 7.49 -8.81
N ALA A 363 13.79 8.54 -8.08
CA ALA A 363 13.03 9.78 -7.91
C ALA A 363 11.60 9.59 -7.36
N VAL A 364 11.37 8.49 -6.64
CA VAL A 364 10.15 8.24 -5.85
C VAL A 364 10.20 9.04 -4.57
N LEU A 365 11.35 9.05 -3.88
CA LEU A 365 11.63 9.94 -2.76
C LEU A 365 12.51 11.10 -3.19
N SER A 366 12.23 12.29 -2.68
CA SER A 366 13.06 13.46 -2.96
C SER A 366 14.38 13.40 -2.18
N THR A 367 15.42 14.03 -2.72
CA THR A 367 16.70 14.27 -2.03
C THR A 367 16.65 15.39 -1.00
N ARG A 368 15.47 16.01 -0.78
CA ARG A 368 15.34 17.15 0.12
C ARG A 368 15.50 16.71 1.57
N THR A 369 16.00 17.62 2.39
CA THR A 369 15.99 17.49 3.84
C THR A 369 15.03 18.53 4.40
N LEU A 370 14.28 18.18 5.45
CA LEU A 370 13.45 19.15 6.16
C LEU A 370 14.33 20.25 6.75
N GLU A 371 13.89 21.50 6.58
CA GLU A 371 14.57 22.65 7.18
C GLU A 371 14.51 22.57 8.72
N GLU A 372 15.59 23.03 9.37
CA GLU A 372 15.63 23.21 10.80
C GLU A 372 14.51 24.16 11.25
N ALA A 373 13.84 23.80 12.33
CA ALA A 373 12.79 24.59 12.94
C ALA A 373 12.91 24.52 14.46
N ASP A 374 12.57 25.61 15.15
CA ASP A 374 12.64 25.70 16.61
C ASP A 374 11.64 24.76 17.31
N ASN A 375 10.62 24.29 16.57
CA ASN A 375 9.55 23.47 17.13
C ASN A 375 9.17 22.31 16.20
N LEU A 376 8.77 21.20 16.80
CA LEU A 376 8.12 20.09 16.15
C LEU A 376 6.70 20.52 15.72
N PRO A 377 6.22 20.21 14.51
CA PRO A 377 4.84 20.46 14.15
C PRO A 377 3.90 19.49 14.87
N LEU A 378 2.72 19.99 15.28
CA LEU A 378 1.57 19.16 15.64
C LEU A 378 0.60 19.09 14.46
N THR A 379 0.25 17.88 14.03
CA THR A 379 -0.77 17.67 13.00
C THR A 379 -2.16 17.72 13.64
N LEU A 380 -2.98 18.68 13.24
CA LEU A 380 -4.34 18.83 13.72
C LEU A 380 -5.34 18.52 12.61
N ASN A 381 -6.13 17.47 12.78
CA ASN A 381 -7.28 17.16 11.95
C ASN A 381 -8.52 17.82 12.56
N LEU A 382 -8.95 18.96 12.00
CA LEU A 382 -10.07 19.72 12.54
C LEU A 382 -11.31 19.50 11.69
N VAL A 383 -12.40 19.03 12.30
CA VAL A 383 -13.65 18.78 11.57
C VAL A 383 -14.58 19.99 11.65
N GLY A 384 -14.89 20.55 10.47
CA GLY A 384 -15.74 21.72 10.31
C GLY A 384 -17.23 21.42 10.36
N SER A 385 -17.69 20.55 9.47
CA SER A 385 -19.10 20.16 9.41
C SER A 385 -19.27 18.68 9.14
N LEU A 386 -20.26 18.08 9.78
CA LEU A 386 -20.58 16.67 9.71
C LEU A 386 -22.06 16.50 9.30
N PRO A 387 -22.40 15.63 8.33
CA PRO A 387 -23.80 15.41 7.94
C PRO A 387 -24.63 14.82 9.08
N ASN A 388 -25.90 15.22 9.21
CA ASN A 388 -26.84 14.59 10.15
C ASN A 388 -27.36 13.22 9.63
N LYS A 389 -27.88 12.41 10.56
CA LYS A 389 -28.38 11.04 10.36
C LYS A 389 -29.56 10.92 9.37
N ASP A 390 -30.42 11.94 9.27
CA ASP A 390 -31.72 11.81 8.59
C ASP A 390 -31.75 12.40 7.17
N GLY A 391 -31.82 11.52 6.17
CA GLY A 391 -31.84 11.86 4.75
C GLY A 391 -33.08 12.56 4.20
N ARG A 392 -33.93 13.20 5.03
CA ARG A 392 -35.08 13.98 4.56
C ARG A 392 -34.80 15.47 4.39
N LEU A 393 -33.84 16.02 5.14
CA LEU A 393 -33.33 17.38 4.93
C LEU A 393 -31.81 17.39 5.04
N SER A 394 -31.13 17.97 4.06
CA SER A 394 -29.68 18.19 4.00
C SER A 394 -29.19 19.17 5.07
N THR A 395 -29.32 18.80 6.33
CA THR A 395 -28.78 19.55 7.46
C THR A 395 -27.45 18.94 7.87
N SER A 396 -26.43 19.78 7.97
CA SER A 396 -25.12 19.41 8.50
C SER A 396 -24.97 20.03 9.87
N LYS A 397 -24.43 19.27 10.82
CA LYS A 397 -24.01 19.83 12.09
C LYS A 397 -22.73 20.62 11.86
N LYS A 398 -22.73 21.88 12.26
CA LYS A 398 -21.50 22.65 12.40
C LYS A 398 -20.79 22.15 13.64
N LEU A 399 -19.50 21.83 13.51
CA LEU A 399 -18.63 21.41 14.60
C LEU A 399 -17.56 22.46 14.89
N THR A 400 -17.00 23.07 13.83
CA THR A 400 -15.99 24.11 13.95
C THR A 400 -16.11 25.10 12.80
N SER A 401 -16.51 26.36 13.07
CA SER A 401 -16.42 27.45 12.10
C SER A 401 -14.97 27.91 11.90
N PHE A 402 -14.70 28.69 10.85
CA PHE A 402 -13.36 29.23 10.62
C PHE A 402 -12.91 30.20 11.72
N GLU A 403 -13.84 30.97 12.30
CA GLU A 403 -13.58 31.83 13.47
C GLU A 403 -13.26 31.00 14.74
N GLN A 404 -14.00 29.91 14.96
CA GLN A 404 -13.73 28.99 16.07
C GLN A 404 -12.38 28.27 15.92
N ALA A 405 -11.99 27.95 14.69
CA ALA A 405 -10.66 27.41 14.42
C ALA A 405 -9.56 28.42 14.78
N GLU A 406 -9.75 29.70 14.47
CA GLU A 406 -8.80 30.75 14.86
C GLU A 406 -8.67 30.86 16.40
N ASP A 407 -9.80 30.89 17.11
CA ASP A 407 -9.81 30.92 18.57
C ASP A 407 -9.10 29.71 19.18
N LEU A 408 -9.39 28.51 18.68
CA LEU A 408 -8.70 27.28 19.09
C LEU A 408 -7.18 27.39 18.91
N LEU A 409 -6.71 27.90 17.76
CA LEU A 409 -5.28 28.05 17.51
C LEU A 409 -4.62 29.05 18.48
N VAL A 410 -5.33 30.11 18.87
CA VAL A 410 -4.87 31.04 19.92
C VAL A 410 -4.72 30.32 21.27
N GLN A 411 -5.71 29.50 21.64
CA GLN A 411 -5.66 28.71 22.88
C GLN A 411 -4.52 27.69 22.87
N MET A 412 -4.32 26.98 21.75
CA MET A 412 -3.21 26.03 21.56
C MET A 412 -1.86 26.71 21.73
N LYS A 413 -1.67 27.89 21.12
CA LYS A 413 -0.45 28.67 21.26
C LYS A 413 -0.24 29.19 22.67
N ALA A 414 -1.30 29.64 23.35
CA ALA A 414 -1.22 30.05 24.75
C ALA A 414 -0.80 28.91 25.69
N LYS A 415 -1.03 27.66 25.28
CA LYS A 415 -0.56 26.43 25.97
C LYS A 415 0.84 25.96 25.53
N GLY A 416 1.48 26.66 24.59
CA GLY A 416 2.84 26.37 24.13
C GLY A 416 2.94 25.50 22.87
N ILE A 417 1.83 25.24 22.16
CA ILE A 417 1.84 24.54 20.87
C ILE A 417 2.09 25.58 19.77
N ASN A 418 3.36 25.72 19.36
CA ASN A 418 3.80 26.86 18.55
C ASN A 418 3.86 26.58 17.04
N GLN A 419 3.82 25.32 16.62
CA GLN A 419 3.87 24.94 15.20
C GLN A 419 2.79 23.91 14.91
N ILE A 420 1.89 24.24 13.97
CA ILE A 420 0.68 23.46 13.70
C ILE A 420 0.52 23.27 12.18
N ASN A 421 0.31 22.02 11.79
CA ASN A 421 -0.12 21.60 10.47
C ASN A 421 -1.61 21.24 10.53
N LEU A 422 -2.49 22.17 10.15
CA LEU A 422 -3.94 22.01 10.23
C LEU A 422 -4.49 21.39 8.94
N CYS A 423 -4.96 20.15 8.98
CA CYS A 423 -5.83 19.58 7.94
C CYS A 423 -7.29 19.88 8.29
N TYR A 424 -7.89 20.84 7.59
CA TYR A 424 -9.28 21.24 7.80
C TYR A 424 -10.22 20.34 7.02
N GLN A 425 -10.86 19.40 7.72
CA GLN A 425 -11.77 18.42 7.17
C GLN A 425 -13.22 18.91 7.23
N GLY A 426 -14.02 18.53 6.23
CA GLY A 426 -15.42 18.90 6.17
C GLY A 426 -15.72 20.40 6.01
N ALA A 427 -14.77 21.17 5.48
CA ALA A 427 -14.95 22.58 5.12
C ALA A 427 -15.69 22.79 3.78
N LEU A 428 -15.71 21.75 2.94
CA LEU A 428 -16.27 21.78 1.59
C LEU A 428 -17.72 21.32 1.53
N THR A 429 -18.38 21.55 0.40
CA THR A 429 -19.71 21.04 0.06
C THR A 429 -19.83 19.56 0.41
N GLY A 430 -20.84 19.21 1.22
CA GLY A 430 -21.04 17.86 1.77
C GLY A 430 -20.47 17.65 3.17
N GLY A 431 -19.67 18.59 3.68
CA GLY A 431 -19.00 18.44 4.97
C GLY A 431 -18.01 17.28 4.92
N PHE A 432 -17.85 16.58 6.05
CA PHE A 432 -16.92 15.45 6.18
C PHE A 432 -17.19 14.30 5.19
N ASN A 433 -18.47 14.13 4.79
CA ASN A 433 -18.87 13.24 3.69
C ASN A 433 -18.97 14.03 2.38
N GLN A 434 -17.82 14.51 1.90
CA GLN A 434 -17.69 15.46 0.81
C GLN A 434 -18.54 15.06 -0.42
N LYS A 435 -19.12 16.06 -1.08
CA LYS A 435 -19.65 15.91 -2.45
C LYS A 435 -18.51 15.78 -3.46
N GLN A 436 -18.85 15.73 -4.74
CA GLN A 436 -17.88 15.65 -5.83
C GLN A 436 -16.89 16.83 -5.78
N ALA A 437 -15.60 16.55 -6.01
CA ALA A 437 -14.54 17.58 -6.08
C ALA A 437 -14.82 18.68 -7.12
N THR A 438 -15.55 18.33 -8.19
CA THR A 438 -16.01 19.23 -9.26
C THR A 438 -17.00 20.29 -8.78
N ASP A 439 -17.67 20.04 -7.65
CA ASP A 439 -18.63 20.95 -6.99
C ASP A 439 -18.09 21.55 -5.69
N ALA A 440 -16.78 21.39 -5.42
CA ALA A 440 -16.16 21.82 -4.18
C ALA A 440 -16.33 23.33 -3.95
N LYS A 441 -17.03 23.70 -2.88
CA LYS A 441 -17.15 25.09 -2.41
C LYS A 441 -17.04 25.12 -0.89
N LEU A 442 -16.38 26.14 -0.35
CA LEU A 442 -16.37 26.36 1.10
C LEU A 442 -17.80 26.58 1.62
N LEU A 443 -18.12 25.93 2.73
CA LEU A 443 -19.43 26.04 3.36
C LEU A 443 -19.66 27.44 3.92
N ILE A 444 -20.75 28.08 3.49
CA ILE A 444 -21.19 29.39 4.02
C ILE A 444 -21.52 29.28 5.52
N SER A 445 -22.04 28.12 5.96
CA SER A 445 -22.35 27.85 7.37
C SER A 445 -21.13 27.87 8.30
N LEU A 446 -19.91 27.76 7.75
CA LEU A 446 -18.67 27.87 8.51
C LEU A 446 -18.05 29.27 8.46
N GLY A 447 -18.66 30.21 7.71
CA GLY A 447 -18.14 31.57 7.47
C GLY A 447 -17.76 31.84 6.01
N GLY A 448 -17.77 30.82 5.14
CA GLY A 448 -17.47 30.96 3.72
C GLY A 448 -16.03 31.41 3.42
N LYS A 449 -15.79 31.83 2.17
CA LYS A 449 -14.45 32.14 1.67
C LYS A 449 -13.75 33.27 2.45
N MET A 450 -14.47 34.33 2.81
CA MET A 450 -13.90 35.48 3.51
C MET A 450 -13.25 35.04 4.82
N ARG A 451 -14.03 34.36 5.68
CA ARG A 451 -13.52 33.87 6.97
C ARG A 451 -12.45 32.79 6.87
N PHE A 452 -12.49 31.97 5.83
CA PHE A 452 -11.40 31.02 5.58
C PHE A 452 -10.08 31.72 5.23
N ASN A 453 -10.16 32.79 4.41
CA ASN A 453 -8.98 33.59 4.09
C ASN A 453 -8.48 34.36 5.31
N ASP A 454 -9.37 34.89 6.17
CA ASP A 454 -9.00 35.51 7.45
C ASP A 454 -8.21 34.51 8.33
N LEU A 455 -8.72 33.28 8.47
CA LEU A 455 -8.03 32.19 9.18
C LEU A 455 -6.64 31.91 8.59
N TYR A 456 -6.55 31.81 7.26
CA TYR A 456 -5.26 31.60 6.59
C TYR A 456 -4.28 32.74 6.88
N GLU A 457 -4.70 34.00 6.80
CA GLU A 457 -3.82 35.16 7.03
C GLU A 457 -3.32 35.20 8.49
N SER A 458 -4.19 34.88 9.45
CA SER A 458 -3.84 34.74 10.86
C SER A 458 -2.81 33.63 11.10
N MET A 459 -2.98 32.48 10.45
CA MET A 459 -2.03 31.36 10.50
C MET A 459 -0.70 31.69 9.82
N ALA A 460 -0.74 32.28 8.62
CA ALA A 460 0.45 32.62 7.84
C ALA A 460 1.34 33.64 8.55
N THR A 461 0.75 34.63 9.22
CA THR A 461 1.47 35.61 10.06
C THR A 461 2.23 34.92 11.20
N GLN A 462 1.72 33.78 11.67
CA GLN A 462 2.31 32.98 12.73
C GLN A 462 3.15 31.80 12.21
N LYS A 463 3.39 31.73 10.89
CA LYS A 463 4.09 30.63 10.21
C LYS A 463 3.47 29.25 10.42
N LEU A 464 2.16 29.19 10.74
CA LEU A 464 1.39 27.94 10.79
C LEU A 464 0.93 27.54 9.38
N GLN A 465 0.59 26.26 9.21
CA GLN A 465 0.23 25.73 7.88
C GLN A 465 -1.23 25.27 7.85
N LEU A 466 -1.99 25.75 6.85
CA LEU A 466 -3.40 25.42 6.63
C LEU A 466 -3.57 24.59 5.36
N PHE A 467 -4.08 23.39 5.53
CA PHE A 467 -4.40 22.45 4.46
C PHE A 467 -5.90 22.24 4.35
N LEU A 468 -6.42 22.37 3.13
CA LEU A 468 -7.82 22.05 2.84
C LEU A 468 -7.94 20.57 2.47
N ALA A 469 -8.73 19.80 3.22
CA ALA A 469 -8.98 18.41 2.89
C ALA A 469 -9.71 18.25 1.55
N ALA A 470 -9.26 17.30 0.74
CA ALA A 470 -9.76 17.03 -0.60
C ALA A 470 -9.93 15.53 -0.82
N ASP A 471 -11.15 15.13 -1.16
CA ASP A 471 -11.47 13.81 -1.71
C ASP A 471 -11.67 13.94 -3.23
N LEU A 472 -10.80 13.33 -4.04
CA LEU A 472 -10.80 13.44 -5.50
C LEU A 472 -11.41 12.22 -6.19
N LEU A 473 -11.27 11.05 -5.58
CA LEU A 473 -11.74 9.76 -6.10
C LEU A 473 -13.18 9.46 -5.76
N SER A 474 -13.76 10.18 -4.79
CA SER A 474 -15.01 9.75 -4.18
C SER A 474 -16.01 10.85 -3.85
N THR A 475 -17.28 10.47 -3.79
CA THR A 475 -18.40 11.34 -3.40
C THR A 475 -19.35 10.58 -2.48
N ASN A 476 -20.16 11.29 -1.70
CA ASN A 476 -21.22 10.63 -0.94
C ASN A 476 -22.16 9.85 -1.88
N ALA A 477 -22.64 8.69 -1.42
CA ALA A 477 -23.46 7.79 -2.24
C ALA A 477 -24.82 8.36 -2.72
N ARG A 478 -25.22 9.57 -2.27
CA ARG A 478 -26.46 10.23 -2.71
C ARG A 478 -26.23 11.22 -3.87
N ASP A 479 -25.01 11.72 -4.03
CA ASP A 479 -24.59 12.62 -5.11
C ASP A 479 -23.83 11.85 -6.22
N SER A 480 -24.28 10.63 -6.51
CA SER A 480 -23.63 9.66 -7.41
C SER A 480 -23.09 10.30 -8.69
N PHE A 481 -21.96 9.78 -9.15
CA PHE A 481 -21.43 10.16 -10.46
C PHE A 481 -22.42 9.78 -11.57
N SER A 482 -22.36 10.50 -12.69
CA SER A 482 -23.07 10.05 -13.89
C SER A 482 -22.53 8.69 -14.31
N ALA A 483 -23.35 7.88 -15.00
CA ALA A 483 -22.97 6.50 -15.39
C ALA A 483 -21.60 6.42 -16.08
N GLY A 484 -21.26 7.40 -16.93
CA GLY A 484 -19.96 7.46 -17.60
C GLY A 484 -18.80 8.01 -16.77
N SER A 485 -19.01 8.37 -15.50
CA SER A 485 -18.00 8.88 -14.56
C SER A 485 -17.92 8.04 -13.27
N THR A 486 -18.71 6.98 -13.15
CA THR A 486 -18.69 6.01 -12.02
C THR A 486 -17.66 4.92 -12.30
N ALA A 487 -16.87 4.52 -11.29
CA ALA A 487 -16.02 3.34 -11.41
C ALA A 487 -16.88 2.07 -11.39
N LEU A 488 -16.58 1.12 -12.26
CA LEU A 488 -17.24 -0.19 -12.28
C LEU A 488 -16.23 -1.29 -11.90
N GLY A 489 -16.69 -2.21 -11.06
CA GLY A 489 -15.98 -3.41 -10.69
C GLY A 489 -16.00 -4.42 -11.84
N ILE A 490 -15.26 -5.51 -11.67
CA ILE A 490 -15.13 -6.53 -12.72
C ILE A 490 -16.47 -7.22 -13.05
N ASN A 491 -17.42 -7.21 -12.10
CA ASN A 491 -18.78 -7.72 -12.31
C ASN A 491 -19.69 -6.76 -13.10
N GLY A 492 -19.20 -5.55 -13.43
CA GLY A 492 -19.95 -4.51 -14.14
C GLY A 492 -20.78 -3.60 -13.22
N GLU A 493 -20.69 -3.76 -11.91
CA GLU A 493 -21.44 -2.98 -10.93
C GLU A 493 -20.62 -1.83 -10.35
N ALA A 494 -21.30 -0.76 -9.93
CA ALA A 494 -20.66 0.33 -9.20
C ALA A 494 -20.31 -0.14 -7.79
N PHE A 495 -19.11 0.20 -7.32
CA PHE A 495 -18.64 -0.12 -5.99
C PHE A 495 -18.36 1.15 -5.17
N SER A 496 -18.29 0.97 -3.86
CA SER A 496 -18.09 2.05 -2.89
C SER A 496 -17.06 1.66 -1.84
N TYR A 497 -16.48 2.66 -1.18
CA TYR A 497 -15.69 2.44 0.03
C TYR A 497 -16.39 3.05 1.25
N ALA A 498 -16.08 2.48 2.42
CA ALA A 498 -16.54 2.96 3.71
C ALA A 498 -15.51 3.93 4.29
N LYS A 499 -15.82 5.24 4.32
CA LYS A 499 -15.00 6.22 5.03
C LYS A 499 -15.35 6.21 6.51
N GLU A 500 -14.40 5.82 7.37
CA GLU A 500 -14.61 5.82 8.82
C GLU A 500 -15.03 7.19 9.35
N ASN A 501 -15.92 7.18 10.34
CA ASN A 501 -16.40 8.37 11.00
C ASN A 501 -15.86 8.42 12.43
N PRO A 502 -14.84 9.25 12.72
CA PRO A 502 -14.29 9.35 14.09
C PRO A 502 -15.30 9.92 15.10
N PHE A 503 -16.43 10.42 14.63
CA PHE A 503 -17.54 10.94 15.45
C PHE A 503 -18.72 9.96 15.51
N ALA A 504 -18.54 8.69 15.15
CA ALA A 504 -19.61 7.71 15.06
C ALA A 504 -20.45 7.61 16.33
N ASP A 505 -19.82 7.59 17.51
CA ASP A 505 -20.47 7.51 18.82
C ASP A 505 -21.33 8.74 19.15
N TYR A 506 -21.05 9.87 18.51
CA TYR A 506 -21.78 11.12 18.69
C TYR A 506 -22.92 11.30 17.70
N VAL A 507 -22.71 10.96 16.41
CA VAL A 507 -23.68 11.33 15.36
C VAL A 507 -24.38 10.16 14.68
N GLY A 508 -23.85 8.94 14.71
CA GLY A 508 -24.58 7.83 14.13
C GLY A 508 -23.77 6.77 13.43
N PRO A 509 -23.56 6.93 12.11
CA PRO A 509 -22.99 5.86 11.31
C PRO A 509 -21.50 5.70 11.63
N GLN A 510 -21.06 4.45 11.74
CA GLN A 510 -19.64 4.09 11.91
C GLN A 510 -18.80 4.53 10.71
N SER A 511 -19.40 4.55 9.52
CA SER A 511 -18.77 5.00 8.30
C SER A 511 -19.76 5.63 7.31
N PHE A 512 -19.23 6.42 6.38
CA PHE A 512 -19.99 6.94 5.25
C PHE A 512 -19.67 6.11 4.00
N GLN A 513 -20.71 5.57 3.37
CA GLN A 513 -20.56 4.88 2.08
C GLN A 513 -20.37 5.91 0.96
N ARG A 514 -19.31 5.72 0.17
CA ARG A 514 -18.88 6.67 -0.85
C ARG A 514 -18.64 6.00 -2.18
N GLY A 515 -19.38 6.45 -3.20
CA GLY A 515 -19.21 5.97 -4.57
C GLY A 515 -17.88 6.44 -5.14
N LEU A 516 -17.31 5.62 -6.03
CA LEU A 516 -15.99 5.83 -6.61
C LEU A 516 -16.06 6.30 -8.07
N ARG A 517 -15.07 7.13 -8.43
CA ARG A 517 -14.97 7.83 -9.71
C ARG A 517 -14.21 6.97 -10.72
N SER A 518 -14.69 6.98 -11.96
CA SER A 518 -13.95 6.48 -13.12
C SER A 518 -12.69 7.32 -13.37
N LEU A 519 -11.54 6.66 -13.45
CA LEU A 519 -10.22 7.31 -13.50
C LEU A 519 -9.98 8.14 -14.76
N ASP A 520 -10.70 7.85 -15.87
CA ASP A 520 -10.71 8.69 -17.07
C ASP A 520 -11.18 10.14 -16.80
N THR A 521 -11.93 10.36 -15.71
CA THR A 521 -12.40 11.69 -15.30
C THR A 521 -11.58 12.34 -14.20
N LEU A 522 -10.52 11.67 -13.71
CA LEU A 522 -9.70 12.15 -12.59
C LEU A 522 -9.01 13.49 -12.91
N GLU A 523 -8.41 13.62 -14.09
CA GLU A 523 -7.74 14.88 -14.48
C GLU A 523 -8.72 16.06 -14.51
N ARG A 524 -9.95 15.84 -15.01
CA ARG A 524 -11.01 16.85 -14.98
C ARG A 524 -11.38 17.21 -13.54
N ALA A 525 -11.56 16.22 -12.67
CA ALA A 525 -11.89 16.44 -11.27
C ALA A 525 -10.83 17.26 -10.54
N ALA A 526 -9.55 16.92 -10.72
CA ALA A 526 -8.43 17.68 -10.15
C ALA A 526 -8.39 19.12 -10.70
N ARG A 527 -8.56 19.30 -12.01
CA ARG A 527 -8.60 20.63 -12.64
C ARG A 527 -9.74 21.49 -12.12
N GLU A 528 -10.96 20.96 -12.10
CA GLU A 528 -12.15 21.69 -11.63
C GLU A 528 -12.04 22.00 -10.13
N PHE A 529 -11.52 21.08 -9.33
CA PHE A 529 -11.23 21.32 -7.92
C PHE A 529 -10.26 22.50 -7.73
N MET A 530 -9.15 22.52 -8.48
CA MET A 530 -8.20 23.65 -8.45
C MET A 530 -8.83 24.96 -8.92
N VAL A 531 -9.71 24.94 -9.93
CA VAL A 531 -10.43 26.14 -10.39
C VAL A 531 -11.36 26.66 -9.30
N ASN A 532 -12.14 25.78 -8.67
CA ASN A 532 -13.08 26.12 -7.62
C ASN A 532 -12.40 26.67 -6.36
N THR A 533 -11.20 26.19 -6.06
CA THR A 533 -10.40 26.59 -4.89
C THR A 533 -9.34 27.64 -5.22
N LYS A 534 -9.23 28.10 -6.48
CA LYS A 534 -8.21 29.07 -6.94
C LYS A 534 -8.15 30.35 -6.10
N LYS A 535 -9.31 30.85 -5.66
CA LYS A 535 -9.41 32.09 -4.88
C LYS A 535 -9.39 31.86 -3.36
N VAL A 536 -9.20 30.63 -2.91
CA VAL A 536 -9.07 30.27 -1.50
C VAL A 536 -7.59 30.30 -1.14
N SER A 537 -7.24 31.13 -0.15
CA SER A 537 -5.87 31.23 0.36
C SER A 537 -5.63 30.08 1.33
N MET A 538 -4.58 29.31 1.11
CA MET A 538 -4.20 28.14 1.92
C MET A 538 -2.73 27.81 1.66
N THR A 539 -2.11 27.10 2.59
CA THR A 539 -0.76 26.55 2.39
C THR A 539 -0.79 25.41 1.38
N GLY A 540 -1.80 24.54 1.48
CA GLY A 540 -1.81 23.30 0.72
C GLY A 540 -3.14 22.56 0.67
N TYR A 541 -3.13 21.41 -0.01
CA TYR A 541 -4.23 20.45 0.02
C TYR A 541 -3.84 19.25 0.89
N CYS A 542 -4.83 18.69 1.59
CA CYS A 542 -4.73 17.44 2.35
C CYS A 542 -5.50 16.38 1.55
N VAL A 543 -4.79 15.59 0.74
CA VAL A 543 -5.38 14.59 -0.17
C VAL A 543 -5.66 13.31 0.61
N SER A 544 -6.94 13.05 0.88
CA SER A 544 -7.38 11.94 1.73
C SER A 544 -7.57 10.64 0.94
N ASP A 545 -8.62 10.54 0.12
CA ASP A 545 -8.98 9.27 -0.54
C ASP A 545 -7.87 8.72 -1.44
N ALA A 546 -7.34 9.53 -2.35
CA ALA A 546 -6.23 9.16 -3.23
C ALA A 546 -4.91 8.85 -2.49
N GLY A 547 -4.76 9.25 -1.22
CA GLY A 547 -3.64 8.85 -0.37
C GLY A 547 -3.76 7.42 0.16
N GLN A 548 -5.00 6.95 0.35
CA GLN A 548 -5.32 5.68 1.00
C GLN A 548 -5.67 4.55 0.02
N MET A 549 -6.34 4.86 -1.09
CA MET A 549 -6.95 3.84 -1.96
C MET A 549 -6.41 3.85 -3.39
N LEU A 550 -6.27 2.65 -3.93
CA LEU A 550 -5.95 2.39 -5.32
C LEU A 550 -6.86 1.27 -5.85
N TYR A 551 -7.46 1.48 -7.01
CA TYR A 551 -8.38 0.51 -7.61
C TYR A 551 -8.28 0.50 -9.14
N SER A 552 -8.60 -0.65 -9.74
CA SER A 552 -8.80 -0.75 -11.18
C SER A 552 -10.19 -0.27 -11.59
N ASN A 553 -10.42 -0.06 -12.87
CA ASN A 553 -11.70 0.39 -13.38
C ASN A 553 -12.08 -0.33 -14.66
N PHE A 554 -13.26 -0.93 -14.68
CA PHE A 554 -13.80 -1.67 -15.82
C PHE A 554 -14.84 -0.87 -16.62
N ASN A 555 -15.07 0.40 -16.29
CA ASN A 555 -15.98 1.26 -17.05
C ASN A 555 -15.35 1.76 -18.37
N LYS A 556 -16.07 1.63 -19.49
CA LYS A 556 -15.65 1.97 -20.86
C LYS A 556 -14.38 1.26 -21.34
N ALA A 557 -13.22 1.69 -20.87
CA ALA A 557 -11.93 1.12 -21.20
C ALA A 557 -11.27 0.68 -19.89
N PHE A 558 -10.74 -0.54 -19.87
CA PHE A 558 -10.09 -1.07 -18.69
C PHE A 558 -8.89 -0.19 -18.30
N THR A 559 -8.87 0.24 -17.04
CA THR A 559 -7.73 0.92 -16.42
C THR A 559 -7.16 0.00 -15.36
N SER A 560 -5.92 -0.46 -15.54
CA SER A 560 -5.23 -1.30 -14.55
C SER A 560 -4.86 -0.49 -13.30
N ARG A 561 -4.63 -1.18 -12.18
CA ARG A 561 -4.12 -0.56 -10.95
C ARG A 561 -2.79 0.18 -11.17
N GLN A 562 -1.90 -0.37 -12.01
CA GLN A 562 -0.63 0.29 -12.33
C GLN A 562 -0.85 1.62 -13.06
N ALA A 563 -1.74 1.64 -14.06
CA ALA A 563 -2.09 2.87 -14.76
C ALA A 563 -2.77 3.88 -13.83
N ALA A 564 -3.63 3.41 -12.92
CA ALA A 564 -4.26 4.23 -11.89
C ALA A 564 -3.23 4.91 -10.97
N ALA A 565 -2.24 4.17 -10.49
CA ALA A 565 -1.18 4.70 -9.62
C ALA A 565 -0.38 5.80 -10.33
N GLN A 566 -0.03 5.57 -11.61
CA GLN A 566 0.67 6.56 -12.44
C GLN A 566 -0.16 7.83 -12.67
N GLN A 567 -1.47 7.68 -12.94
CA GLN A 567 -2.38 8.82 -13.12
C GLN A 567 -2.52 9.64 -11.83
N LEU A 568 -2.66 8.98 -10.69
CA LEU A 568 -2.75 9.62 -9.38
C LEU A 568 -1.46 10.35 -9.02
N SER A 569 -0.31 9.70 -9.21
CA SER A 569 1.01 10.31 -9.00
C SER A 569 1.17 11.59 -9.85
N LYS A 570 0.78 11.54 -11.13
CA LYS A 570 0.78 12.72 -12.02
C LYS A 570 -0.17 13.83 -11.55
N GLN A 571 -1.36 13.49 -11.04
CA GLN A 571 -2.26 14.51 -10.50
C GLN A 571 -1.72 15.11 -9.20
N SER A 572 -1.00 14.33 -8.38
CA SER A 572 -0.32 14.85 -7.19
C SER A 572 0.70 15.94 -7.56
N GLU A 573 1.51 15.73 -8.61
CA GLU A 573 2.45 16.76 -9.11
C GLU A 573 1.72 18.07 -9.47
N SER A 574 0.56 17.96 -10.12
CA SER A 574 -0.24 19.12 -10.52
C SER A 574 -0.82 19.88 -9.32
N LEU A 575 -1.29 19.18 -8.29
CA LEU A 575 -1.80 19.79 -7.07
C LEU A 575 -0.68 20.46 -6.26
N GLY A 576 0.52 19.87 -6.27
CA GLY A 576 1.70 20.32 -5.53
C GLY A 576 2.50 21.44 -6.21
N SER A 577 2.21 21.75 -7.48
CA SER A 577 3.05 22.67 -8.28
C SER A 577 3.19 24.09 -7.71
N ASN A 578 2.24 24.57 -6.89
CA ASN A 578 2.28 25.91 -6.26
C ASN A 578 1.76 25.90 -4.82
N ARG A 579 1.67 24.71 -4.21
CA ARG A 579 1.04 24.49 -2.91
C ARG A 579 1.72 23.31 -2.25
N LYS A 580 1.74 23.30 -0.92
CA LYS A 580 2.18 22.09 -0.21
C LYS A 580 1.14 20.97 -0.33
N LEU A 581 1.58 19.73 -0.21
CA LEU A 581 0.69 18.57 -0.15
C LEU A 581 0.85 17.83 1.16
N MET A 582 -0.28 17.64 1.85
CA MET A 582 -0.42 16.64 2.87
C MET A 582 -1.13 15.44 2.26
N VAL A 583 -0.64 14.23 2.53
CA VAL A 583 -1.23 12.98 2.03
C VAL A 583 -1.60 12.10 3.22
N ASP A 584 -2.77 11.49 3.14
CA ASP A 584 -3.25 10.57 4.17
C ASP A 584 -2.74 9.14 3.93
N THR A 585 -2.26 8.45 4.98
CA THR A 585 -1.58 7.13 5.02
C THR A 585 -0.28 6.98 4.22
N GLY A 586 -0.13 7.71 3.10
CA GLY A 586 1.14 7.87 2.40
C GLY A 586 1.57 6.67 1.56
N ASN A 587 0.65 6.01 0.84
CA ASN A 587 1.02 5.02 -0.18
C ASN A 587 2.11 5.59 -1.11
N PHE A 588 3.18 4.84 -1.37
CA PHE A 588 4.41 5.38 -1.96
C PHE A 588 4.23 6.02 -3.35
N TYR A 589 3.19 5.64 -4.12
CA TYR A 589 2.86 6.30 -5.40
C TYR A 589 2.47 7.79 -5.25
N MET A 590 2.11 8.26 -4.04
CA MET A 590 1.76 9.65 -3.73
C MET A 590 2.89 10.46 -3.10
N LEU A 591 4.03 9.85 -2.74
CA LEU A 591 5.02 10.50 -1.88
C LEU A 591 5.95 11.49 -2.59
N LYS A 592 6.14 11.35 -3.91
CA LYS A 592 7.08 12.17 -4.69
C LYS A 592 6.95 13.68 -4.46
N ASN A 593 5.72 14.16 -4.24
CA ASN A 593 5.42 15.57 -4.00
C ASN A 593 4.76 15.84 -2.64
N ALA A 594 4.74 14.85 -1.74
CA ALA A 594 4.14 15.01 -0.42
C ALA A 594 5.09 15.79 0.49
N ASP A 595 4.60 16.86 1.13
CA ASP A 595 5.31 17.60 2.17
C ASP A 595 5.10 16.98 3.56
N ILE A 596 3.89 16.45 3.78
CA ILE A 596 3.46 15.88 5.04
C ILE A 596 2.69 14.60 4.77
N VAL A 597 2.94 13.56 5.58
CA VAL A 597 2.11 12.34 5.61
C VAL A 597 1.36 12.26 6.93
N THR A 598 0.03 12.27 6.91
CA THR A 598 -0.79 12.07 8.12
C THR A 598 -1.30 10.63 8.18
N ASN A 599 -1.60 10.15 9.40
CA ASN A 599 -2.04 8.78 9.68
C ASN A 599 -1.10 7.71 9.08
N LEU A 600 0.21 7.96 9.06
CA LEU A 600 1.18 6.94 8.70
C LEU A 600 1.15 5.84 9.78
N PRO A 601 0.89 4.56 9.44
CA PRO A 601 0.89 3.47 10.40
C PRO A 601 2.18 3.41 11.21
N LEU A 602 2.04 3.31 12.54
CA LEU A 602 3.14 3.09 13.49
C LEU A 602 3.10 1.68 14.09
N SER A 603 2.27 0.80 13.52
CA SER A 603 2.07 -0.58 13.95
C SER A 603 1.89 -1.49 12.74
N SER A 604 2.04 -2.80 12.95
CA SER A 604 1.59 -3.83 12.01
C SER A 604 0.09 -4.10 12.16
N ALA A 605 -0.55 -4.61 11.09
CA ALA A 605 -1.91 -5.11 11.14
C ALA A 605 -1.97 -6.53 11.75
N VAL A 606 -0.96 -7.36 11.47
CA VAL A 606 -0.78 -8.62 12.18
C VAL A 606 -0.39 -8.33 13.63
N SER A 607 -1.03 -9.04 14.57
CA SER A 607 -0.75 -8.91 16.00
C SER A 607 0.67 -9.36 16.33
N GLN A 608 1.33 -8.63 17.24
CA GLN A 608 2.69 -8.92 17.65
C GLN A 608 2.75 -10.12 18.60
N ASP A 609 3.80 -10.92 18.46
CA ASP A 609 4.24 -11.95 19.40
C ASP A 609 5.74 -12.25 19.22
N ASP A 610 6.29 -13.22 19.94
CA ASP A 610 7.72 -13.58 19.87
C ASP A 610 8.19 -13.92 18.44
N SER A 611 7.28 -14.36 17.56
CA SER A 611 7.55 -14.70 16.17
C SER A 611 7.32 -13.56 15.18
N TYR A 612 6.70 -12.45 15.62
CA TYR A 612 6.28 -11.35 14.76
C TYR A 612 6.44 -9.99 15.46
N GLU A 613 7.42 -9.21 15.02
CA GLU A 613 7.83 -7.95 15.67
C GLU A 613 7.57 -6.74 14.76
N THR A 614 6.87 -5.72 15.23
CA THR A 614 6.72 -4.44 14.52
C THR A 614 8.00 -3.61 14.59
N ILE A 615 8.39 -2.98 13.48
CA ILE A 615 9.57 -2.09 13.39
C ILE A 615 9.24 -0.79 12.62
N PRO A 616 10.05 0.28 12.74
CA PRO A 616 9.86 1.54 12.01
C PRO A 616 10.44 1.52 10.59
N PHE A 617 10.25 0.44 9.83
CA PHE A 617 10.88 0.31 8.50
C PHE A 617 10.50 1.48 7.58
N VAL A 618 9.21 1.79 7.45
CA VAL A 618 8.72 2.90 6.62
C VAL A 618 9.22 4.25 7.14
N GLN A 619 9.25 4.44 8.45
CA GLN A 619 9.74 5.67 9.08
C GLN A 619 11.23 5.90 8.81
N MET A 620 12.04 4.85 8.83
CA MET A 620 13.46 4.93 8.45
C MET A 620 13.64 5.32 6.96
N LEU A 621 12.69 4.97 6.09
CA LEU A 621 12.70 5.44 4.69
C LEU A 621 12.40 6.95 4.57
N LEU A 622 11.56 7.49 5.45
CA LEU A 622 10.94 8.82 5.28
C LEU A 622 11.52 9.92 6.20
N HIS A 623 12.00 9.57 7.39
CA HIS A 623 12.42 10.54 8.41
C HIS A 623 13.55 11.44 7.88
N GLY A 624 13.40 12.75 8.10
CA GLY A 624 14.28 13.79 7.55
C GLY A 624 13.91 14.28 6.14
N ILE A 625 13.04 13.60 5.38
CA ILE A 625 12.61 14.02 4.02
C ILE A 625 11.20 14.65 4.04
N VAL A 626 10.30 14.08 4.82
CA VAL A 626 8.90 14.51 4.95
C VAL A 626 8.51 14.56 6.41
N ASP A 627 7.66 15.51 6.79
CA ASP A 627 7.01 15.42 8.10
C ASP A 627 6.00 14.26 8.03
N TYR A 628 5.86 13.51 9.13
CA TYR A 628 4.78 12.56 9.23
C TYR A 628 4.24 12.46 10.64
N SER A 629 2.98 12.06 10.74
CA SER A 629 2.33 11.76 12.01
C SER A 629 1.60 10.43 11.94
N GLY A 630 1.50 9.75 13.08
CA GLY A 630 0.69 8.55 13.24
C GLY A 630 -0.82 8.83 13.26
N LYS A 631 -1.59 7.79 13.60
CA LYS A 631 -3.00 7.93 13.99
C LYS A 631 -3.12 8.96 15.11
N ALA A 632 -4.22 9.72 15.11
CA ALA A 632 -4.51 10.68 16.14
C ALA A 632 -4.53 10.03 17.54
N ILE A 633 -3.79 10.61 18.48
CA ILE A 633 -3.56 10.07 19.82
C ILE A 633 -4.88 9.94 20.60
N ASN A 634 -5.77 10.92 20.46
CA ASN A 634 -7.08 10.92 21.11
C ASN A 634 -8.10 9.95 20.49
N LEU A 635 -7.75 9.30 19.37
CA LEU A 635 -8.54 8.24 18.74
C LEU A 635 -7.90 6.85 18.88
N ALA A 636 -6.76 6.75 19.56
CA ALA A 636 -6.08 5.47 19.79
C ALA A 636 -6.73 4.72 20.96
N ASP A 637 -6.74 3.39 20.90
CA ASP A 637 -7.26 2.55 21.98
C ASP A 637 -6.38 2.66 23.24
N ASP A 638 -5.07 2.81 23.05
CA ASP A 638 -4.09 3.16 24.09
C ASP A 638 -3.31 4.42 23.68
N PRO A 639 -3.78 5.61 24.12
CA PRO A 639 -3.13 6.89 23.82
C PRO A 639 -1.68 6.97 24.32
N GLN A 640 -1.36 6.36 25.47
CA GLN A 640 -0.02 6.42 26.04
C GLN A 640 0.97 5.61 25.20
N THR A 641 0.58 4.40 24.77
CA THR A 641 1.41 3.61 23.84
C THR A 641 1.57 4.32 22.49
N GLN A 642 0.52 4.97 21.98
CA GLN A 642 0.60 5.76 20.74
C GLN A 642 1.54 6.97 20.88
N MET A 643 1.57 7.63 22.04
CA MET A 643 2.52 8.71 22.36
C MET A 643 3.95 8.19 22.37
N LEU A 644 4.24 7.12 23.13
CA LEU A 644 5.57 6.50 23.18
C LEU A 644 6.04 6.05 21.79
N ARG A 645 5.15 5.45 21.00
CA ARG A 645 5.44 5.03 19.62
C ARG A 645 5.73 6.21 18.69
N SER A 646 5.04 7.33 18.88
CA SER A 646 5.35 8.56 18.14
C SER A 646 6.75 9.08 18.48
N ILE A 647 7.18 8.98 19.75
CA ILE A 647 8.55 9.34 20.15
C ILE A 647 9.59 8.39 19.55
N GLU A 648 9.40 7.07 19.72
CA GLU A 648 10.31 6.03 19.20
C GLU A 648 10.53 6.20 17.69
N TYR A 649 9.45 6.43 16.95
CA TYR A 649 9.45 6.46 15.48
C TYR A 649 9.59 7.89 14.93
N GLY A 650 9.95 8.89 15.74
CA GLY A 650 10.16 10.28 15.31
C GLY A 650 8.94 10.92 14.63
N ALA A 651 7.73 10.49 14.98
CA ALA A 651 6.49 10.99 14.40
C ALA A 651 6.02 12.27 15.11
N CYS A 652 5.48 13.20 14.33
CA CYS A 652 4.81 14.39 14.83
C CYS A 652 3.53 14.01 15.61
N PRO A 653 3.23 14.67 16.74
CA PRO A 653 1.96 14.50 17.45
C PRO A 653 0.76 14.76 16.53
N SER A 654 -0.30 13.95 16.66
CA SER A 654 -1.53 14.08 15.87
C SER A 654 -2.77 14.03 16.74
N TYR A 655 -3.73 14.92 16.47
CA TYR A 655 -5.02 14.98 17.15
C TYR A 655 -6.16 15.22 16.15
N THR A 656 -7.33 14.65 16.44
CA THR A 656 -8.57 14.90 15.68
C THR A 656 -9.58 15.59 16.58
N TRP A 657 -9.94 16.84 16.29
CA TRP A 657 -10.80 17.63 17.16
C TRP A 657 -12.00 18.26 16.46
N SER A 658 -12.98 18.62 17.28
CA SER A 658 -14.05 19.57 17.02
C SER A 658 -14.07 20.65 18.10
N TYR A 659 -14.48 21.87 17.73
CA TYR A 659 -14.65 22.97 18.67
C TYR A 659 -15.92 22.82 19.52
N ASP A 660 -17.07 22.64 18.87
CA ASP A 660 -18.35 22.52 19.55
C ASP A 660 -18.45 21.16 20.27
N ALA A 661 -18.88 21.19 21.54
CA ALA A 661 -19.09 19.99 22.32
C ALA A 661 -20.18 19.09 21.71
N LEU A 662 -19.91 17.78 21.71
CA LEU A 662 -20.85 16.76 21.26
C LEU A 662 -21.25 15.87 22.43
N LYS A 663 -22.54 15.61 22.56
CA LYS A 663 -23.03 14.61 23.52
C LYS A 663 -22.93 13.24 22.88
N ALA A 664 -22.18 12.34 23.52
CA ALA A 664 -22.13 10.94 23.14
C ALA A 664 -23.55 10.34 23.21
N LYS A 665 -23.83 9.36 22.36
CA LYS A 665 -25.09 8.63 22.44
C LYS A 665 -25.15 7.80 23.72
N GLU A 666 -26.36 7.57 24.20
CA GLU A 666 -26.61 6.66 25.31
C GLU A 666 -25.99 5.27 25.00
N GLY A 667 -25.23 4.74 25.96
CA GLY A 667 -24.50 3.47 25.82
C GLY A 667 -23.12 3.56 25.16
N ALA A 668 -22.67 4.73 24.71
CA ALA A 668 -21.33 4.93 24.16
C ALA A 668 -20.31 5.36 25.23
N GLU A 669 -20.12 4.51 26.26
CA GLU A 669 -19.28 4.82 27.43
C GLU A 669 -17.78 4.96 27.11
N LYS A 670 -17.35 4.48 25.94
CA LYS A 670 -15.96 4.56 25.44
C LYS A 670 -15.82 5.49 24.22
N ALA A 671 -16.72 6.47 24.08
CA ALA A 671 -16.64 7.42 22.97
C ALA A 671 -15.28 8.15 22.97
N PRO A 672 -14.63 8.30 21.80
CA PRO A 672 -13.32 8.95 21.72
C PRO A 672 -13.42 10.43 22.09
N VAL A 673 -12.43 10.95 22.81
CA VAL A 673 -12.41 12.35 23.26
C VAL A 673 -12.09 13.28 22.09
N VAL A 674 -13.14 13.74 21.39
CA VAL A 674 -13.03 14.55 20.18
C VAL A 674 -13.26 16.05 20.38
N ASN A 675 -13.78 16.47 21.53
CA ASN A 675 -13.83 17.90 21.84
C ASN A 675 -12.43 18.37 22.29
N TYR A 676 -11.98 19.51 21.77
CA TYR A 676 -10.64 19.99 22.08
C TYR A 676 -10.47 20.36 23.57
N GLU A 677 -11.50 20.91 24.23
CA GLU A 677 -11.40 21.38 25.63
C GLU A 677 -11.07 20.23 26.58
N ASP A 678 -11.59 19.04 26.27
CA ASP A 678 -11.43 17.83 27.08
C ASP A 678 -10.01 17.24 27.01
N SER A 679 -9.19 17.61 26.01
CA SER A 679 -7.87 16.99 25.78
C SER A 679 -6.73 17.97 25.46
N LEU A 680 -7.00 19.27 25.34
CA LEU A 680 -5.99 20.28 25.00
C LEU A 680 -4.87 20.37 26.04
N ALA A 681 -5.19 20.25 27.33
CA ALA A 681 -4.19 20.32 28.39
C ALA A 681 -3.19 19.15 28.31
N ASP A 682 -3.70 17.93 28.13
CA ASP A 682 -2.88 16.72 28.00
C ASP A 682 -2.07 16.74 26.69
N ALA A 683 -2.68 17.21 25.59
CA ALA A 683 -2.00 17.39 24.32
C ALA A 683 -0.84 18.40 24.41
N ALA A 684 -1.02 19.50 25.13
CA ALA A 684 0.03 20.49 25.35
C ALA A 684 1.16 19.96 26.24
N ALA A 685 0.84 19.16 27.26
CA ALA A 685 1.84 18.51 28.11
C ALA A 685 2.71 17.55 27.29
N TYR A 686 2.07 16.66 26.52
CA TYR A 686 2.76 15.74 25.63
C TYR A 686 3.58 16.48 24.56
N TYR A 687 2.99 17.50 23.91
CA TYR A 687 3.69 18.29 22.89
C TYR A 687 4.97 18.91 23.44
N LYS A 688 4.95 19.43 24.66
CA LYS A 688 6.14 20.02 25.29
C LYS A 688 7.27 18.99 25.41
N GLU A 689 6.98 17.78 25.87
CA GLU A 689 7.98 16.71 26.00
C GLU A 689 8.47 16.24 24.63
N ALA A 690 7.55 15.98 23.70
CA ALA A 690 7.88 15.58 22.33
C ALA A 690 8.73 16.62 21.60
N ASN A 691 8.42 17.91 21.76
CA ASN A 691 9.17 19.01 21.18
C ASN A 691 10.59 19.08 21.76
N GLN A 692 10.74 18.94 23.07
CA GLN A 692 12.05 18.91 23.72
C GLN A 692 12.92 17.73 23.26
N THR A 693 12.28 16.60 22.93
CA THR A 693 12.99 15.38 22.52
C THR A 693 13.33 15.38 21.03
N LEU A 694 12.42 15.83 20.15
CA LEU A 694 12.51 15.58 18.70
C LEU A 694 12.67 16.81 17.81
N ALA A 695 12.48 18.05 18.30
CA ALA A 695 12.36 19.22 17.41
C ALA A 695 13.59 19.42 16.49
N ASP A 696 14.80 19.34 17.04
CA ASP A 696 16.07 19.42 16.31
C ASP A 696 16.45 18.11 15.60
N LEU A 697 15.79 17.00 15.92
CA LEU A 697 15.94 15.73 15.18
C LEU A 697 15.06 15.68 13.94
N ARG A 698 14.07 16.56 13.78
CA ARG A 698 13.11 16.56 12.66
C ARG A 698 13.75 16.40 11.27
N GLY A 699 14.88 17.07 11.02
CA GLY A 699 15.62 16.97 9.76
C GLY A 699 16.66 15.84 9.70
N ALA A 700 16.95 15.21 10.83
CA ALA A 700 17.97 14.16 10.96
C ALA A 700 17.53 12.85 10.31
N ARG A 701 18.49 12.08 9.79
CA ARG A 701 18.23 10.74 9.26
C ARG A 701 18.23 9.73 10.41
N MET A 702 17.22 8.87 10.48
CA MET A 702 17.29 7.65 11.30
C MET A 702 18.31 6.68 10.69
N THR A 703 19.37 6.38 11.43
CA THR A 703 20.46 5.51 10.96
C THR A 703 20.31 4.09 11.47
N LYS A 704 19.73 3.92 12.66
CA LYS A 704 19.54 2.60 13.26
C LYS A 704 18.35 2.58 14.22
N HIS A 705 17.71 1.43 14.31
CA HIS A 705 16.70 1.12 15.30
C HIS A 705 16.94 -0.30 15.83
N SER A 706 16.75 -0.51 17.13
CA SER A 706 16.92 -1.83 17.74
C SER A 706 16.18 -1.96 19.07
N MET A 707 15.71 -3.18 19.38
CA MET A 707 15.34 -3.56 20.73
C MET A 707 16.61 -3.83 21.53
N VAL A 708 16.90 -2.99 22.54
CA VAL A 708 18.12 -3.06 23.35
C VAL A 708 17.94 -3.89 24.62
N GLN A 709 16.70 -4.03 25.06
CA GLN A 709 16.23 -4.92 26.13
C GLN A 709 14.74 -5.21 25.87
N GLU A 710 14.18 -6.27 26.45
CA GLU A 710 12.75 -6.53 26.39
C GLU A 710 11.93 -5.27 26.73
N ASN A 711 11.01 -4.88 25.85
CA ASN A 711 10.19 -3.65 25.92
C ASN A 711 10.96 -2.32 25.87
N VAL A 712 12.27 -2.31 25.61
CA VAL A 712 13.09 -1.10 25.50
C VAL A 712 13.73 -1.02 24.13
N TYR A 713 13.43 0.06 23.42
CA TYR A 713 13.90 0.31 22.07
C TYR A 713 14.78 1.55 22.03
N CYS A 714 15.68 1.58 21.05
CA CYS A 714 16.59 2.70 20.80
C CYS A 714 16.58 3.07 19.32
N THR A 715 16.33 4.35 19.04
CA THR A 715 16.46 4.97 17.72
C THR A 715 17.71 5.84 17.70
N GLU A 716 18.59 5.60 16.72
CA GLU A 716 19.83 6.34 16.50
C GLU A 716 19.68 7.25 15.26
N TYR A 717 20.19 8.47 15.37
CA TYR A 717 20.16 9.48 14.31
C TYR A 717 21.57 9.79 13.80
N ASP A 718 21.68 10.34 12.59
CA ASP A 718 22.95 10.79 11.99
C ASP A 718 23.61 11.96 12.75
N SER A 719 22.84 12.66 13.60
CA SER A 719 23.35 13.62 14.59
C SER A 719 24.08 12.98 15.77
N SER A 720 24.17 11.64 15.83
CA SER A 720 24.62 10.84 16.98
C SER A 720 23.68 10.84 18.20
N SER A 721 22.51 11.49 18.10
CA SER A 721 21.50 11.44 19.16
C SER A 721 20.86 10.05 19.25
N LEU A 722 20.59 9.63 20.48
CA LEU A 722 19.93 8.37 20.82
C LEU A 722 18.61 8.67 21.53
N VAL A 723 17.52 8.06 21.08
CA VAL A 723 16.21 8.13 21.73
C VAL A 723 15.82 6.75 22.23
N TYR A 724 15.77 6.59 23.54
CA TYR A 724 15.31 5.37 24.21
C TYR A 724 13.83 5.50 24.57
N VAL A 725 13.07 4.42 24.34
CA VAL A 725 11.66 4.32 24.74
C VAL A 725 11.45 3.02 25.50
N ASN A 726 10.88 3.11 26.70
CA ASN A 726 10.55 1.98 27.55
C ASN A 726 9.04 1.79 27.61
N TYR A 727 8.56 0.71 27.00
CA TYR A 727 7.15 0.29 27.03
C TYR A 727 6.77 -0.50 28.28
N GLY A 728 7.76 -0.97 29.04
CA GLY A 728 7.56 -1.79 30.22
C GLY A 728 6.98 -1.01 31.40
N GLU A 729 6.39 -1.76 32.32
CA GLU A 729 5.80 -1.27 33.58
C GLU A 729 6.85 -1.04 34.69
N THR A 730 8.12 -1.34 34.42
CA THR A 730 9.24 -1.09 35.35
C THR A 730 10.32 -0.26 34.67
N GLU A 731 11.13 0.43 35.47
CA GLU A 731 12.34 1.08 34.96
C GLU A 731 13.29 0.05 34.34
N ALA A 732 14.06 0.49 33.34
CA ALA A 732 15.08 -0.30 32.68
C ALA A 732 16.42 0.42 32.73
N THR A 733 17.52 -0.32 32.81
CA THR A 733 18.88 0.26 32.78
C THR A 733 19.66 -0.32 31.62
N VAL A 734 19.96 0.51 30.63
CA VAL A 734 20.73 0.14 29.43
C VAL A 734 22.02 0.95 29.42
N ASN A 735 23.18 0.28 29.37
CA ASN A 735 24.50 0.92 29.35
C ASN A 735 24.73 1.96 30.46
N GLY A 736 24.17 1.72 31.66
CA GLY A 736 24.29 2.62 32.82
C GLY A 736 23.33 3.81 32.82
N VAL A 737 22.40 3.86 31.86
CA VAL A 737 21.35 4.88 31.76
C VAL A 737 20.00 4.29 32.17
N THR A 738 19.32 4.92 33.12
CA THR A 738 18.02 4.49 33.62
C THR A 738 16.89 5.19 32.85
N ILE A 739 16.01 4.40 32.24
CA ILE A 739 14.79 4.87 31.57
C ILE A 739 13.59 4.46 32.42
N PRO A 740 12.79 5.41 32.94
CA PRO A 740 11.62 5.10 33.74
C PRO A 740 10.60 4.23 32.98
N ALA A 741 9.73 3.54 33.72
CA ALA A 741 8.61 2.80 33.17
C ALA A 741 7.72 3.71 32.30
N ARG A 742 7.20 3.18 31.18
CA ARG A 742 6.26 3.87 30.29
C ARG A 742 6.72 5.29 29.91
N SER A 743 8.01 5.45 29.63
CA SER A 743 8.67 6.74 29.43
C SER A 743 9.75 6.66 28.34
N PHE A 744 10.40 7.78 28.07
CA PHE A 744 11.47 7.90 27.09
C PHE A 744 12.58 8.82 27.60
N LEU A 745 13.77 8.66 27.01
CA LEU A 745 14.93 9.45 27.33
C LEU A 745 15.76 9.69 26.07
N ARG A 746 16.19 10.93 25.86
CA ARG A 746 17.15 11.26 24.82
C ARG A 746 18.54 11.47 25.40
N LEU A 747 19.55 10.96 24.70
CA LEU A 747 20.97 11.23 24.92
C LEU A 747 21.54 11.89 23.65
N ASN A 748 22.51 12.79 23.86
CA ASN A 748 23.23 13.50 22.79
C ASN A 748 24.72 13.20 22.84
#